data_AF-A0A517ZAT3-F1
#
_entry.id   AF-A0A517ZAT3-F1
#
_cell.length_a   1.000
_cell.length_b   1.000
_cell.length_c   1.000
_cell.angle_alpha   90.00
_cell.angle_beta   90.00
_cell.angle_gamma   90.00
#
_symmetry.space_group_name_H-M   'P 1'
#
loop_
_entity.id
_entity.type
_entity.pdbx_description
1 polymer ?
#
loop_
_entity_poly.entity_id
_entity_poly.type
_entity_poly.pdbx_seq_one_letter_code
_entity_poly.pdbx_strand_id
1 'polypeptide(L)'
;MMVSRFDESLQRFCRLARLGPSTIACVAVMMAAHPPALGQQEQTASIVLVRDGTPVHNMICLPNDEADPAAVLALKEYRALVTRATGTEPVRVAEPVEGTPTIFFGRNPWSEEAGVTTEGLESEGFRIRTIGQDIHVVGRDTAGVGAHRVRGSVGMEPGTLFGTYEFLERCYGMLFAWHDELGTIVPPQLDLSIQPIDMKDAPDCLYRQFTKSPAGQANEVYGRRLRLGHPIDVRHEHNWHRIMSPDVYGADHPEWFAEINGKRYPKHYSEKRGGQVCTSNPQVVEHFAKAAIDYFDKTPHSQMFSIAANDGRKFCTCRECLALDSGDVRPDGRRITTDRIIAFSNQVAERVAQVHPDKRLGVIIYLDYKYPPKRVKPHPMLFLVHPTNSGFSQGVYYEGDRWSEAAMERGWHSAAGTFYKYDIWHYDQTPLYMIAPVTKHLIEKCRAQQKHGVDGGYHYVARSYELLGASHYLLARLLWDDDFDAETAERRYYSALYGAAGDSVKNYYDLLESRLVKVFHEGPGDAKKEPMIASFFARYPGANNPGMYLAAYWPILSQMNQMMDRIYFDHRKQMSKDELARLQRLIDHHNYTLHTVNAMVMAGRGLTGSATRGDRKSFETSRSKRDAAIERIEAYRPFYAKLVAEMDAASHTGVIYGRKPTIEVRAPSDFNQ
;
A
#
# COMPACT_ATOMS: atom_id res chain seq x y z
N MET A 1 1.14 29.33 -53.17
CA MET A 1 1.18 27.91 -53.59
C MET A 1 0.61 27.07 -52.45
N MET A 2 -0.20 26.08 -52.82
CA MET A 2 -1.39 25.61 -52.10
C MET A 2 -1.21 25.08 -50.67
N VAL A 3 -2.09 25.60 -49.82
CA VAL A 3 -2.71 24.99 -48.64
C VAL A 3 -3.95 24.22 -49.10
N SER A 4 -4.22 23.04 -48.56
CA SER A 4 -5.57 22.53 -48.18
C SER A 4 -5.65 21.00 -48.14
N ARG A 5 -6.55 20.52 -47.28
CA ARG A 5 -7.22 19.20 -47.20
C ARG A 5 -6.84 18.33 -46.01
N PHE A 6 -7.42 18.66 -44.86
CA PHE A 6 -7.89 17.69 -43.86
C PHE A 6 -8.97 18.37 -43.01
N ASP A 7 -10.21 18.41 -43.50
CA ASP A 7 -11.43 18.52 -42.69
C ASP A 7 -12.64 18.27 -43.58
N GLU A 8 -13.40 17.19 -43.36
CA GLU A 8 -14.80 16.96 -43.78
C GLU A 8 -15.17 15.47 -43.66
N SER A 9 -15.38 14.99 -42.43
CA SER A 9 -16.27 13.83 -42.21
C SER A 9 -16.82 13.76 -40.78
N LEU A 10 -17.02 14.93 -40.15
CA LEU A 10 -17.51 15.07 -38.79
C LEU A 10 -18.80 15.90 -38.73
N GLN A 11 -19.68 15.74 -39.72
CA GLN A 11 -21.04 16.27 -39.70
C GLN A 11 -21.98 15.40 -40.55
N ARG A 12 -22.47 14.30 -39.99
CA ARG A 12 -23.72 13.64 -40.36
C ARG A 12 -23.96 12.53 -39.36
N PHE A 13 -24.85 12.74 -38.39
CA PHE A 13 -25.86 11.78 -37.93
C PHE A 13 -26.54 12.32 -36.66
N CYS A 14 -27.50 13.22 -36.85
CA CYS A 14 -28.56 13.51 -35.87
C CYS A 14 -29.80 13.98 -36.62
N ARG A 15 -30.80 13.10 -36.78
CA ARG A 15 -32.23 13.35 -36.49
C ARG A 15 -33.13 12.17 -36.91
N LEU A 16 -33.94 11.76 -35.92
CA LEU A 16 -35.33 11.29 -35.99
C LEU A 16 -35.65 9.89 -36.55
N ALA A 17 -35.98 8.97 -35.64
CA ALA A 17 -37.24 8.23 -35.69
C ALA A 17 -37.64 7.76 -34.28
N ARG A 18 -38.87 8.11 -33.87
CA ARG A 18 -39.59 7.57 -32.70
C ARG A 18 -40.05 6.15 -33.02
N LEU A 19 -40.07 5.24 -32.05
CA LEU A 19 -41.11 4.20 -31.83
C LEU A 19 -40.85 3.48 -30.48
N GLY A 20 -41.94 3.11 -29.79
CA GLY A 20 -41.99 2.60 -28.42
C GLY A 20 -41.75 1.08 -28.25
N PRO A 21 -42.02 0.51 -27.06
CA PRO A 21 -41.19 -0.53 -26.44
C PRO A 21 -41.74 -1.96 -26.57
N SER A 22 -40.85 -2.97 -26.55
CA SER A 22 -41.13 -4.36 -26.11
C SER A 22 -39.86 -5.23 -26.01
N THR A 23 -39.62 -5.74 -24.80
CA THR A 23 -39.15 -7.11 -24.44
C THR A 23 -37.70 -7.58 -24.72
N ILE A 24 -36.93 -7.66 -23.62
CA ILE A 24 -35.98 -8.70 -23.15
C ILE A 24 -35.41 -9.69 -24.20
N ALA A 25 -34.07 -9.69 -24.39
CA ALA A 25 -33.23 -10.90 -24.44
C ALA A 25 -31.72 -10.58 -24.50
N CYS A 26 -30.95 -11.26 -23.64
CA CYS A 26 -29.52 -11.61 -23.66
C CYS A 26 -28.51 -10.74 -24.44
N VAL A 27 -27.60 -10.10 -23.71
CA VAL A 27 -26.36 -9.51 -24.25
C VAL A 27 -25.31 -10.61 -24.40
N ALA A 28 -25.06 -11.03 -25.64
CA ALA A 28 -23.80 -11.62 -26.07
C ALA A 28 -23.09 -10.56 -26.94
N VAL A 29 -21.96 -10.05 -26.49
CA VAL A 29 -21.16 -9.09 -27.27
C VAL A 29 -20.31 -9.88 -28.26
N MET A 30 -20.69 -9.85 -29.54
CA MET A 30 -19.83 -10.25 -30.66
C MET A 30 -18.90 -9.09 -31.03
N MET A 31 -17.58 -9.31 -30.96
CA MET A 31 -16.61 -8.52 -31.71
C MET A 31 -16.42 -9.15 -33.09
N ALA A 32 -16.49 -8.34 -34.14
CA ALA A 32 -16.16 -8.74 -35.51
C ALA A 32 -15.03 -7.86 -36.06
N ALA A 33 -13.91 -8.48 -36.41
CA ALA A 33 -12.94 -7.97 -37.38
C ALA A 33 -12.12 -9.12 -38.01
N HIS A 34 -12.44 -9.41 -39.28
CA HIS A 34 -11.75 -10.09 -40.41
C HIS A 34 -10.59 -11.11 -40.20
N PRO A 35 -10.54 -12.21 -41.00
CA PRO A 35 -9.67 -13.37 -40.75
C PRO A 35 -8.29 -13.26 -41.43
N PRO A 36 -7.21 -13.82 -40.85
CA PRO A 36 -6.07 -14.28 -41.62
C PRO A 36 -6.19 -15.77 -41.96
N ALA A 37 -5.38 -16.19 -42.93
CA ALA A 37 -5.42 -17.48 -43.62
C ALA A 37 -5.43 -18.73 -42.71
N LEU A 38 -6.21 -19.73 -43.13
CA LEU A 38 -6.32 -21.07 -42.56
C LEU A 38 -4.97 -21.80 -42.58
N GLY A 39 -4.23 -21.70 -41.49
CA GLY A 39 -3.44 -22.80 -40.96
C GLY A 39 -4.34 -23.63 -40.06
N GLN A 40 -4.25 -24.97 -40.12
CA GLN A 40 -4.90 -25.84 -39.13
C GLN A 40 -4.38 -25.48 -37.74
N GLN A 41 -5.15 -24.68 -36.99
CA GLN A 41 -4.99 -24.61 -35.55
C GLN A 41 -5.48 -25.95 -35.01
N GLU A 42 -4.55 -26.76 -34.49
CA GLU A 42 -4.91 -27.81 -33.54
C GLU A 42 -5.80 -27.16 -32.48
N GLN A 43 -7.06 -27.57 -32.46
CA GLN A 43 -7.98 -27.18 -31.41
C GLN A 43 -7.52 -27.89 -30.14
N THR A 44 -6.59 -27.26 -29.41
CA THR A 44 -6.06 -27.82 -28.17
C THR A 44 -7.22 -28.04 -27.20
N ALA A 45 -7.42 -29.28 -26.78
CA ALA A 45 -8.56 -29.66 -25.95
C ALA A 45 -8.55 -28.89 -24.61
N SER A 46 -9.71 -28.43 -24.17
CA SER A 46 -9.87 -27.81 -22.85
C SER A 46 -9.59 -28.80 -21.72
N ILE A 47 -8.98 -28.34 -20.63
CA ILE A 47 -8.69 -29.14 -19.44
C ILE A 47 -9.87 -29.02 -18.48
N VAL A 48 -10.48 -30.14 -18.12
CA VAL A 48 -11.58 -30.18 -17.16
C VAL A 48 -11.01 -30.28 -15.75
N LEU A 49 -11.31 -29.32 -14.88
CA LEU A 49 -10.81 -29.28 -13.50
C LEU A 49 -11.88 -29.63 -12.48
N VAL A 50 -13.13 -29.27 -12.75
CA VAL A 50 -14.29 -29.53 -11.87
C VAL A 50 -15.45 -30.02 -12.72
N ARG A 51 -16.15 -31.06 -12.23
CA ARG A 51 -17.39 -31.58 -12.80
C ARG A 51 -18.39 -31.84 -11.69
N ASP A 52 -19.61 -31.34 -11.82
CA ASP A 52 -20.69 -31.51 -10.84
C ASP A 52 -20.25 -31.16 -9.39
N GLY A 53 -19.44 -30.10 -9.22
CA GLY A 53 -18.90 -29.66 -7.93
C GLY A 53 -17.78 -30.54 -7.36
N THR A 54 -17.25 -31.46 -8.15
CA THR A 54 -16.14 -32.35 -7.74
C THR A 54 -14.89 -32.03 -8.54
N PRO A 55 -13.75 -31.71 -7.88
CA PRO A 55 -12.47 -31.65 -8.57
C PRO A 55 -12.13 -32.99 -9.23
N VAL A 56 -11.87 -32.98 -10.53
CA VAL A 56 -11.53 -34.18 -11.32
C VAL A 56 -10.04 -34.23 -11.70
N HIS A 57 -9.22 -33.44 -11.02
CA HIS A 57 -7.77 -33.38 -11.17
C HIS A 57 -7.08 -33.80 -9.87
N ASN A 58 -5.86 -34.29 -9.99
CA ASN A 58 -4.95 -34.51 -8.88
C ASN A 58 -4.09 -33.27 -8.62
N MET A 59 -3.50 -33.21 -7.42
CA MET A 59 -2.47 -32.22 -7.07
C MET A 59 -1.22 -32.88 -6.53
N ILE A 60 -0.05 -32.37 -6.93
CA ILE A 60 1.26 -32.87 -6.51
C ILE A 60 2.12 -31.72 -6.01
N CYS A 61 2.75 -31.95 -4.87
CA CYS A 61 3.88 -31.21 -4.35
C CYS A 61 4.77 -32.25 -3.65
N LEU A 62 6.09 -32.13 -3.81
CA LEU A 62 7.05 -33.05 -3.20
C LEU A 62 6.87 -33.13 -1.66
N PRO A 63 7.40 -34.18 -1.01
CA PRO A 63 7.46 -34.28 0.44
C PRO A 63 8.10 -33.03 1.09
N ASN A 64 7.74 -32.74 2.34
CA ASN A 64 8.14 -31.47 3.00
C ASN A 64 9.67 -31.29 3.17
N ASP A 65 10.43 -32.37 3.16
CA ASP A 65 11.89 -32.42 3.22
C ASP A 65 12.57 -32.22 1.86
N GLU A 66 11.81 -32.31 0.77
CA GLU A 66 12.28 -32.11 -0.61
C GLU A 66 11.68 -30.85 -1.26
N ALA A 67 10.50 -30.42 -0.82
CA ALA A 67 9.80 -29.27 -1.36
C ALA A 67 10.21 -27.95 -0.69
N ASP A 68 10.30 -26.89 -1.50
CA ASP A 68 10.41 -25.53 -0.98
C ASP A 68 9.16 -25.18 -0.13
N PRO A 69 9.31 -24.50 1.03
CA PRO A 69 8.16 -24.16 1.89
C PRO A 69 7.06 -23.34 1.19
N ALA A 70 7.42 -22.57 0.15
CA ALA A 70 6.48 -21.85 -0.69
C ALA A 70 5.57 -22.80 -1.50
N ALA A 71 6.12 -23.86 -2.09
CA ALA A 71 5.37 -24.88 -2.82
C ALA A 71 4.44 -25.68 -1.90
N VAL A 72 4.89 -26.02 -0.69
CA VAL A 72 4.04 -26.69 0.32
C VAL A 72 2.87 -25.80 0.72
N LEU A 73 3.10 -24.49 0.91
CA LEU A 73 2.03 -23.55 1.21
C LEU A 73 1.09 -23.34 0.02
N ALA A 74 1.64 -23.30 -1.20
CA ALA A 74 0.89 -23.20 -2.43
C ALA A 74 -0.14 -24.32 -2.58
N LEU A 75 0.27 -25.59 -2.42
CA LEU A 75 -0.66 -26.72 -2.45
C LEU A 75 -1.72 -26.62 -1.34
N LYS A 76 -1.33 -26.20 -0.13
CA LYS A 76 -2.27 -26.05 1.01
C LYS A 76 -3.33 -24.97 0.75
N GLU A 77 -2.92 -23.82 0.25
CA GLU A 77 -3.82 -22.70 -0.09
C GLU A 77 -4.72 -23.10 -1.26
N TYR A 78 -4.17 -23.68 -2.33
CA TYR A 78 -4.93 -24.19 -3.46
C TYR A 78 -6.02 -25.15 -3.01
N ARG A 79 -5.65 -26.18 -2.25
CA ARG A 79 -6.56 -27.19 -1.71
C ARG A 79 -7.67 -26.55 -0.90
N ALA A 80 -7.34 -25.69 0.08
CA ALA A 80 -8.32 -25.06 0.94
C ALA A 80 -9.30 -24.15 0.17
N LEU A 81 -8.79 -23.37 -0.79
CA LEU A 81 -9.60 -22.44 -1.57
C LEU A 81 -10.46 -23.15 -2.62
N VAL A 82 -9.95 -24.21 -3.24
CA VAL A 82 -10.73 -25.05 -4.17
C VAL A 82 -11.80 -25.83 -3.42
N THR A 83 -11.51 -26.41 -2.25
CA THR A 83 -12.55 -27.06 -1.42
C THR A 83 -13.69 -26.09 -1.09
N ARG A 84 -13.38 -24.81 -0.81
CA ARG A 84 -14.40 -23.79 -0.59
C ARG A 84 -15.22 -23.48 -1.84
N ALA A 85 -14.59 -23.51 -3.02
CA ALA A 85 -15.26 -23.22 -4.29
C ALA A 85 -16.16 -24.37 -4.76
N THR A 86 -15.77 -25.61 -4.51
CA THR A 86 -16.44 -26.80 -5.06
C THR A 86 -17.28 -27.54 -4.01
N GLY A 87 -16.96 -27.40 -2.73
CA GLY A 87 -17.50 -28.21 -1.64
C GLY A 87 -16.76 -29.54 -1.42
N THR A 88 -15.82 -29.89 -2.30
CA THR A 88 -15.08 -31.16 -2.26
C THR A 88 -13.57 -30.92 -2.35
N GLU A 89 -12.80 -31.61 -1.53
CA GLU A 89 -11.34 -31.47 -1.51
C GLU A 89 -10.69 -32.14 -2.73
N PRO A 90 -9.80 -31.45 -3.47
CA PRO A 90 -9.03 -32.09 -4.53
C PRO A 90 -8.09 -33.17 -3.96
N VAL A 91 -7.79 -34.20 -4.76
CA VAL A 91 -7.01 -35.36 -4.31
C VAL A 91 -5.52 -35.07 -4.44
N ARG A 92 -4.76 -35.22 -3.34
CA ARG A 92 -3.29 -35.23 -3.39
C ARG A 92 -2.79 -36.64 -3.66
N VAL A 93 -1.90 -36.77 -4.64
CA VAL A 93 -1.22 -38.04 -4.97
C VAL A 93 0.30 -37.87 -4.81
N ALA A 94 1.02 -39.00 -4.74
CA ALA A 94 2.48 -38.99 -4.68
C ALA A 94 3.12 -38.93 -6.08
N GLU A 95 2.46 -39.53 -7.07
CA GLU A 95 2.89 -39.60 -8.47
C GLU A 95 1.68 -39.37 -9.39
N PRO A 96 1.87 -38.88 -10.63
CA PRO A 96 0.80 -38.69 -11.60
C PRO A 96 0.04 -39.98 -11.89
N VAL A 97 -1.27 -39.86 -12.09
CA VAL A 97 -2.13 -41.00 -12.43
C VAL A 97 -2.55 -40.88 -13.89
N GLU A 98 -2.25 -41.92 -14.67
CA GLU A 98 -2.56 -41.95 -16.11
C GLU A 98 -4.04 -41.63 -16.36
N GLY A 99 -4.30 -40.74 -17.33
CA GLY A 99 -5.65 -40.32 -17.70
C GLY A 99 -6.32 -39.33 -16.75
N THR A 100 -5.69 -38.93 -15.65
CA THR A 100 -6.20 -37.92 -14.72
C THR A 100 -5.34 -36.64 -14.78
N PRO A 101 -5.91 -35.47 -15.10
CA PRO A 101 -5.18 -34.20 -15.08
C PRO A 101 -4.49 -33.96 -13.73
N THR A 102 -3.26 -33.48 -13.74
CA THR A 102 -2.50 -33.20 -12.51
C THR A 102 -2.01 -31.76 -12.48
N ILE A 103 -2.17 -31.12 -11.32
CA ILE A 103 -1.59 -29.81 -11.04
C ILE A 103 -0.35 -29.97 -10.16
N PHE A 104 0.80 -29.52 -10.67
CA PHE A 104 2.09 -29.60 -10.01
C PHE A 104 2.46 -28.26 -9.38
N PHE A 105 2.90 -28.29 -8.12
CA PHE A 105 3.31 -27.11 -7.36
C PHE A 105 4.81 -27.18 -7.01
N GLY A 106 5.58 -26.21 -7.51
CA GLY A 106 7.00 -26.03 -7.22
C GLY A 106 7.92 -26.88 -8.09
N ARG A 107 9.22 -26.85 -7.80
CA ARG A 107 10.21 -27.68 -8.50
C ARG A 107 9.95 -29.15 -8.22
N ASN A 108 9.85 -29.96 -9.27
CA ASN A 108 9.60 -31.39 -9.19
C ASN A 108 10.04 -32.08 -10.50
N PRO A 109 10.31 -33.40 -10.48
CA PRO A 109 10.82 -34.13 -11.65
C PRO A 109 9.91 -34.08 -12.88
N TRP A 110 8.58 -34.11 -12.69
CA TRP A 110 7.62 -34.09 -13.80
C TRP A 110 7.59 -32.74 -14.52
N SER A 111 7.66 -31.64 -13.77
CA SER A 111 7.84 -30.32 -14.35
C SER A 111 9.16 -30.19 -15.08
N GLU A 112 10.25 -30.77 -14.57
CA GLU A 112 11.56 -30.76 -15.26
C GLU A 112 11.55 -31.56 -16.57
N GLU A 113 10.99 -32.77 -16.55
CA GLU A 113 10.82 -33.61 -17.75
C GLU A 113 9.94 -32.93 -18.81
N ALA A 114 8.91 -32.21 -18.38
CA ALA A 114 8.03 -31.42 -19.24
C ALA A 114 8.67 -30.09 -19.71
N GLY A 115 9.90 -29.77 -19.30
CA GLY A 115 10.61 -28.54 -19.64
C GLY A 115 10.03 -27.27 -18.99
N VAL A 116 9.28 -27.41 -17.89
CA VAL A 116 8.72 -26.31 -17.11
C VAL A 116 9.56 -26.08 -15.86
N THR A 117 10.64 -25.30 -16.02
CA THR A 117 11.60 -25.02 -14.95
C THR A 117 11.53 -23.56 -14.48
N THR A 118 12.30 -23.22 -13.45
CA THR A 118 12.49 -21.83 -13.02
C THR A 118 13.49 -21.04 -13.89
N GLU A 119 14.01 -21.65 -14.95
CA GLU A 119 15.00 -21.02 -15.83
C GLU A 119 14.39 -19.81 -16.56
N GLY A 120 15.14 -18.70 -16.55
CA GLY A 120 14.70 -17.44 -17.17
C GLY A 120 13.55 -16.73 -16.45
N LEU A 121 13.23 -17.13 -15.21
CA LEU A 121 12.33 -16.37 -14.34
C LEU A 121 13.08 -15.26 -13.62
N GLU A 122 12.45 -14.09 -13.57
CA GLU A 122 12.89 -12.95 -12.78
C GLU A 122 12.67 -13.21 -11.28
N SER A 123 13.12 -12.29 -10.42
CA SER A 123 13.01 -12.47 -8.97
C SER A 123 11.55 -12.58 -8.53
N GLU A 124 11.24 -13.52 -7.65
CA GLU A 124 9.86 -13.87 -7.24
C GLU A 124 8.93 -14.32 -8.38
N GLY A 125 9.45 -14.48 -9.60
CA GLY A 125 8.68 -14.82 -10.78
C GLY A 125 8.19 -16.27 -10.77
N PHE A 126 7.17 -16.53 -11.59
CA PHE A 126 6.57 -17.85 -11.78
C PHE A 126 6.24 -18.14 -13.24
N ARG A 127 5.99 -19.42 -13.51
CA ARG A 127 5.45 -19.94 -14.76
C ARG A 127 4.23 -20.81 -14.47
N ILE A 128 3.16 -20.59 -15.23
CA ILE A 128 2.00 -21.46 -15.29
C ILE A 128 1.94 -22.01 -16.71
N ARG A 129 2.10 -23.32 -16.85
CA ARG A 129 2.12 -23.95 -18.18
C ARG A 129 1.30 -25.22 -18.22
N THR A 130 0.53 -25.39 -19.28
CA THR A 130 -0.18 -26.61 -19.60
C THR A 130 0.67 -27.49 -20.52
N ILE A 131 0.80 -28.78 -20.19
CA ILE A 131 1.42 -29.79 -21.05
C ILE A 131 0.44 -30.97 -21.14
N GLY A 132 -0.18 -31.15 -22.31
CA GLY A 132 -1.31 -32.07 -22.45
C GLY A 132 -2.48 -31.62 -21.56
N GLN A 133 -2.85 -32.44 -20.56
CA GLN A 133 -3.88 -32.13 -19.58
C GLN A 133 -3.32 -31.61 -18.24
N ASP A 134 -2.00 -31.65 -18.07
CA ASP A 134 -1.33 -31.31 -16.83
C ASP A 134 -1.03 -29.82 -16.75
N ILE A 135 -1.01 -29.29 -15.52
CA ILE A 135 -0.77 -27.88 -15.24
C ILE A 135 0.42 -27.77 -14.29
N HIS A 136 1.44 -27.05 -14.70
CA HIS A 136 2.66 -26.85 -13.93
C HIS A 136 2.70 -25.43 -13.41
N VAL A 137 2.67 -25.26 -12.09
CA VAL A 137 2.85 -23.98 -11.40
C VAL A 137 4.22 -24.02 -10.71
N VAL A 138 5.22 -23.42 -11.35
CA VAL A 138 6.62 -23.47 -10.92
C VAL A 138 7.13 -22.04 -10.78
N GLY A 139 7.68 -21.67 -9.62
CA GLY A 139 8.23 -20.35 -9.40
C GLY A 139 9.58 -20.36 -8.70
N ARG A 140 10.23 -19.20 -8.74
CA ARG A 140 11.50 -18.97 -8.07
C ARG A 140 11.23 -18.85 -6.57
N ASP A 141 11.59 -19.92 -5.86
CA ASP A 141 11.37 -20.05 -4.42
C ASP A 141 12.69 -19.99 -3.63
N THR A 142 12.67 -19.36 -2.45
CA THR A 142 13.78 -19.40 -1.49
C THR A 142 13.73 -20.67 -0.63
N ALA A 143 14.74 -21.52 -0.78
CA ALA A 143 14.83 -22.78 -0.04
C ALA A 143 14.87 -22.58 1.48
N GLY A 144 14.14 -23.44 2.21
CA GLY A 144 14.15 -23.49 3.67
C GLY A 144 13.50 -22.30 4.41
N VAL A 145 13.03 -21.27 3.71
CA VAL A 145 12.40 -20.09 4.32
C VAL A 145 10.88 -20.18 4.23
N GLY A 146 10.20 -20.09 5.38
CA GLY A 146 8.74 -20.20 5.44
C GLY A 146 8.00 -19.03 4.78
N ALA A 147 7.12 -19.33 3.81
CA ALA A 147 6.39 -18.33 3.03
C ALA A 147 5.14 -17.73 3.72
N HIS A 148 4.69 -18.29 4.84
CA HIS A 148 3.42 -17.93 5.52
C HIS A 148 3.34 -16.49 6.07
N ARG A 149 4.46 -15.74 6.11
CA ARG A 149 4.50 -14.36 6.60
C ARG A 149 5.28 -13.45 5.67
N VAL A 150 4.87 -12.19 5.61
CA VAL A 150 5.66 -11.10 5.03
C VAL A 150 6.51 -10.52 6.17
N ARG A 151 7.79 -10.89 6.21
CA ARG A 151 8.71 -10.45 7.27
C ARG A 151 9.37 -9.14 6.87
N GLY A 152 9.20 -8.09 7.66
CA GLY A 152 9.67 -6.76 7.28
C GLY A 152 11.17 -6.51 7.21
N SER A 153 12.03 -7.52 7.41
CA SER A 153 13.49 -7.37 7.29
C SER A 153 14.20 -8.55 6.65
N VAL A 154 13.47 -9.62 6.34
CA VAL A 154 14.05 -10.85 5.79
C VAL A 154 13.50 -11.05 4.39
N GLY A 155 14.39 -11.05 3.41
CA GLY A 155 14.04 -11.30 2.02
C GLY A 155 13.69 -12.76 1.78
N MET A 156 12.70 -12.99 0.92
CA MET A 156 12.42 -14.33 0.39
C MET A 156 11.57 -14.26 -0.88
N GLU A 157 11.72 -15.26 -1.74
CA GLU A 157 11.02 -15.42 -3.01
C GLU A 157 9.97 -16.53 -2.87
N PRO A 158 8.66 -16.25 -3.03
CA PRO A 158 7.59 -17.26 -2.99
C PRO A 158 6.91 -17.40 -4.36
N GLY A 159 7.67 -17.49 -5.45
CA GLY A 159 7.13 -17.49 -6.81
C GLY A 159 6.05 -18.53 -7.04
N THR A 160 6.23 -19.77 -6.56
CA THR A 160 5.22 -20.84 -6.74
C THR A 160 3.89 -20.48 -6.06
N LEU A 161 3.95 -19.84 -4.89
CA LEU A 161 2.76 -19.38 -4.17
C LEU A 161 2.06 -18.24 -4.91
N PHE A 162 2.81 -17.30 -5.46
CA PHE A 162 2.25 -16.21 -6.27
C PHE A 162 1.62 -16.72 -7.57
N GLY A 163 2.26 -17.68 -8.25
CA GLY A 163 1.67 -18.34 -9.42
C GLY A 163 0.41 -19.12 -9.09
N THR A 164 0.31 -19.70 -7.90
CA THR A 164 -0.91 -20.36 -7.42
C THR A 164 -2.04 -19.36 -7.21
N TYR A 165 -1.76 -18.20 -6.63
CA TYR A 165 -2.77 -17.15 -6.50
C TYR A 165 -3.18 -16.58 -7.86
N GLU A 166 -2.27 -16.41 -8.81
CA GLU A 166 -2.60 -16.02 -10.19
C GLU A 166 -3.52 -17.05 -10.85
N PHE A 167 -3.20 -18.34 -10.72
CA PHE A 167 -4.04 -19.42 -11.25
C PHE A 167 -5.45 -19.38 -10.67
N LEU A 168 -5.59 -19.19 -9.35
CA LEU A 168 -6.89 -19.11 -8.67
C LEU A 168 -7.68 -17.84 -9.05
N GLU A 169 -7.03 -16.69 -9.15
CA GLU A 169 -7.69 -15.44 -9.55
C GLU A 169 -8.17 -15.50 -11.01
N ARG A 170 -7.36 -16.08 -11.91
CA ARG A 170 -7.62 -16.19 -13.35
C ARG A 170 -8.61 -17.29 -13.70
N CYS A 171 -8.44 -18.48 -13.14
CA CYS A 171 -9.22 -19.67 -13.53
C CYS A 171 -10.45 -19.88 -12.65
N TYR A 172 -10.36 -19.60 -11.35
CA TYR A 172 -11.49 -19.74 -10.41
C TYR A 172 -12.23 -18.42 -10.16
N GLY A 173 -11.74 -17.31 -10.72
CA GLY A 173 -12.36 -15.99 -10.57
C GLY A 173 -12.26 -15.39 -9.16
N MET A 174 -11.37 -15.92 -8.32
CA MET A 174 -11.23 -15.51 -6.92
C MET A 174 -10.76 -14.05 -6.79
N LEU A 175 -11.06 -13.43 -5.64
CA LEU A 175 -10.58 -12.10 -5.27
C LEU A 175 -10.24 -12.04 -3.78
N PHE A 176 -9.05 -11.54 -3.45
CA PHE A 176 -8.60 -11.34 -2.07
C PHE A 176 -8.72 -9.87 -1.66
N ALA A 177 -9.92 -9.45 -1.28
CA ALA A 177 -10.23 -8.07 -0.93
C ALA A 177 -9.87 -7.73 0.52
N TRP A 178 -10.19 -8.59 1.49
CA TRP A 178 -9.89 -8.42 2.94
C TRP A 178 -9.29 -9.69 3.54
N HIS A 179 -8.71 -9.59 4.75
CA HIS A 179 -8.04 -10.72 5.40
C HIS A 179 -8.99 -11.77 5.98
N ASP A 180 -10.26 -11.43 6.20
CA ASP A 180 -11.24 -12.33 6.79
C ASP A 180 -12.12 -12.99 5.72
N GLU A 181 -13.00 -13.88 6.16
CA GLU A 181 -13.85 -14.67 5.26
C GLU A 181 -14.76 -13.83 4.37
N LEU A 182 -15.23 -12.67 4.84
CA LEU A 182 -16.01 -11.78 4.00
C LEU A 182 -15.13 -11.14 2.91
N GLY A 183 -13.83 -10.97 3.14
CA GLY A 183 -12.90 -10.43 2.16
C GLY A 183 -12.41 -11.37 1.08
N THR A 184 -12.53 -12.68 1.29
CA THR A 184 -12.01 -13.68 0.34
C THR A 184 -13.18 -14.17 -0.52
N ILE A 185 -13.31 -13.60 -1.72
CA ILE A 185 -14.38 -13.94 -2.66
C ILE A 185 -14.01 -15.21 -3.40
N VAL A 186 -14.77 -16.26 -3.16
CA VAL A 186 -14.60 -17.59 -3.76
C VAL A 186 -15.90 -17.94 -4.48
N PRO A 187 -16.01 -17.68 -5.80
CA PRO A 187 -17.18 -18.06 -6.57
C PRO A 187 -17.39 -19.57 -6.53
N PRO A 188 -18.63 -20.07 -6.34
CA PRO A 188 -18.93 -21.50 -6.44
C PRO A 188 -18.58 -22.03 -7.84
N GLN A 189 -18.01 -23.23 -7.89
CA GLN A 189 -17.60 -23.91 -9.12
C GLN A 189 -18.30 -25.27 -9.23
N LEU A 190 -19.29 -25.36 -10.13
CA LEU A 190 -19.95 -26.64 -10.46
C LEU A 190 -19.22 -27.34 -11.60
N ASP A 191 -18.97 -26.63 -12.69
CA ASP A 191 -18.22 -27.12 -13.84
C ASP A 191 -17.19 -26.08 -14.23
N LEU A 192 -15.92 -26.50 -14.26
CA LEU A 192 -14.81 -25.64 -14.63
C LEU A 192 -13.94 -26.35 -15.65
N SER A 193 -13.85 -25.76 -16.84
CA SER A 193 -12.88 -26.14 -17.87
C SER A 193 -12.05 -24.92 -18.25
N ILE A 194 -10.74 -25.10 -18.35
CA ILE A 194 -9.82 -24.03 -18.76
C ILE A 194 -9.25 -24.31 -20.13
N GLN A 195 -8.87 -23.24 -20.83
CA GLN A 195 -8.02 -23.36 -22.00
C GLN A 195 -6.56 -23.60 -21.56
N PRO A 196 -5.72 -24.24 -22.39
CA PRO A 196 -4.30 -24.35 -22.11
C PRO A 196 -3.67 -22.99 -21.83
N ILE A 197 -2.77 -22.96 -20.85
CA ILE A 197 -2.09 -21.74 -20.39
C ILE A 197 -0.60 -21.89 -20.67
N ASP A 198 0.05 -20.84 -21.18
CA ASP A 198 1.51 -20.71 -21.17
C ASP A 198 1.83 -19.26 -20.81
N MET A 199 2.16 -19.02 -19.55
CA MET A 199 2.48 -17.68 -19.07
C MET A 199 3.61 -17.71 -18.05
N LYS A 200 4.35 -16.60 -18.02
CA LYS A 200 5.26 -16.25 -16.95
C LYS A 200 4.95 -14.83 -16.47
N ASP A 201 5.18 -14.57 -15.20
CA ASP A 201 4.95 -13.26 -14.61
C ASP A 201 5.88 -13.06 -13.40
N ALA A 202 6.16 -11.81 -13.07
CA ALA A 202 7.05 -11.39 -11.99
C ALA A 202 6.70 -9.95 -11.55
N PRO A 203 7.05 -9.53 -10.33
CA PRO A 203 6.74 -8.18 -9.87
C PRO A 203 7.62 -7.12 -10.56
N ASP A 204 7.00 -6.03 -11.01
CA ASP A 204 7.72 -4.85 -11.52
C ASP A 204 8.41 -4.05 -10.40
N CYS A 205 7.82 -3.98 -9.20
CA CYS A 205 8.46 -3.39 -8.03
C CYS A 205 8.99 -4.46 -7.08
N LEU A 206 10.26 -4.41 -6.70
CA LEU A 206 10.93 -5.36 -5.82
C LEU A 206 10.43 -5.30 -4.36
N TYR A 207 10.13 -4.12 -3.83
CA TYR A 207 9.74 -3.96 -2.41
C TYR A 207 8.25 -3.70 -2.26
N ARG A 208 7.49 -4.64 -1.68
CA ARG A 208 6.03 -4.54 -1.59
C ARG A 208 5.55 -4.88 -0.19
N GLN A 209 5.68 -3.95 0.76
CA GLN A 209 5.30 -4.22 2.15
C GLN A 209 4.24 -3.25 2.67
N PHE A 210 3.19 -3.81 3.27
CA PHE A 210 2.17 -3.02 3.96
C PHE A 210 2.33 -3.10 5.48
N THR A 211 2.16 -1.97 6.14
CA THR A 211 2.11 -1.86 7.59
C THR A 211 0.87 -1.09 8.04
N LYS A 212 0.58 -1.12 9.34
CA LYS A 212 -0.65 -0.56 9.93
C LYS A 212 -1.95 -1.12 9.34
N SER A 213 -1.89 -2.22 8.59
CA SER A 213 -3.07 -2.95 8.13
C SER A 213 -3.94 -3.40 9.31
N PRO A 214 -5.22 -3.76 9.06
CA PRO A 214 -6.12 -4.22 10.12
C PRO A 214 -5.51 -5.39 10.88
N ALA A 215 -5.32 -5.22 12.20
CA ALA A 215 -4.65 -6.17 13.09
C ALA A 215 -3.27 -6.69 12.61
N GLY A 216 -2.57 -5.96 11.72
CA GLY A 216 -1.29 -6.38 11.14
C GLY A 216 -1.37 -7.53 10.13
N GLN A 217 -2.57 -7.89 9.66
CA GLN A 217 -2.82 -9.09 8.84
C GLN A 217 -2.14 -9.09 7.46
N ALA A 218 -1.70 -7.93 6.95
CA ALA A 218 -0.89 -7.88 5.73
C ALA A 218 0.54 -8.44 5.93
N ASN A 219 0.96 -8.71 7.18
CA ASN A 219 2.21 -9.41 7.47
C ASN A 219 2.04 -10.94 7.55
N GLU A 220 0.80 -11.45 7.45
CA GLU A 220 0.48 -12.88 7.50
C GLU A 220 0.12 -13.39 6.09
N VAL A 221 -0.53 -14.55 5.98
CA VAL A 221 -0.88 -15.17 4.68
C VAL A 221 -1.70 -14.25 3.77
N TYR A 222 -2.52 -13.37 4.34
CA TYR A 222 -3.26 -12.38 3.56
C TYR A 222 -2.35 -11.44 2.76
N GLY A 223 -1.18 -11.06 3.31
CA GLY A 223 -0.19 -10.30 2.54
C GLY A 223 0.32 -11.06 1.33
N ARG A 224 0.50 -12.39 1.46
CA ARG A 224 0.93 -13.24 0.33
C ARG A 224 -0.14 -13.38 -0.74
N ARG A 225 -1.43 -13.42 -0.35
CA ARG A 225 -2.57 -13.35 -1.29
C ARG A 225 -2.59 -12.06 -2.11
N LEU A 226 -2.07 -10.97 -1.54
CA LEU A 226 -1.84 -9.69 -2.23
C LEU A 226 -0.48 -9.61 -2.95
N ARG A 227 0.28 -10.70 -3.03
CA ARG A 227 1.64 -10.77 -3.60
C ARG A 227 2.66 -9.82 -2.95
N LEU A 228 2.47 -9.51 -1.67
CA LEU A 228 3.39 -8.69 -0.88
C LEU A 228 4.64 -9.47 -0.46
N GLY A 229 5.77 -8.78 -0.38
CA GLY A 229 7.08 -9.38 -0.16
C GLY A 229 8.22 -8.51 -0.59
N HIS A 230 9.41 -9.08 -0.50
CA HIS A 230 10.64 -8.58 -1.11
C HIS A 230 11.64 -9.74 -1.17
N PRO A 231 12.42 -9.87 -2.26
CA PRO A 231 13.35 -10.99 -2.46
C PRO A 231 14.66 -10.84 -1.68
N ILE A 232 14.98 -9.63 -1.20
CA ILE A 232 16.21 -9.32 -0.46
C ILE A 232 15.92 -8.82 0.96
N ASP A 233 16.87 -8.93 1.90
CA ASP A 233 16.73 -8.29 3.20
C ASP A 233 16.57 -6.77 3.04
N VAL A 234 15.62 -6.19 3.75
CA VAL A 234 15.37 -4.73 3.75
C VAL A 234 15.56 -4.19 5.16
N ARG A 235 16.57 -3.32 5.34
CA ARG A 235 16.91 -2.66 6.60
C ARG A 235 17.17 -1.18 6.37
N HIS A 236 16.19 -0.35 6.71
CA HIS A 236 16.26 1.11 6.58
C HIS A 236 15.88 1.83 7.88
N GLU A 237 15.92 1.16 9.03
CA GLU A 237 15.62 1.77 10.32
C GLU A 237 16.65 2.83 10.74
N HIS A 238 16.23 3.87 11.47
CA HIS A 238 17.15 4.81 12.12
C HIS A 238 18.15 4.05 12.99
N ASN A 239 19.46 4.13 12.69
CA ASN A 239 20.46 3.24 13.29
C ASN A 239 21.68 3.95 13.90
N TRP A 240 21.88 5.25 13.64
CA TRP A 240 23.05 5.98 14.18
C TRP A 240 23.18 5.89 15.71
N HIS A 241 22.08 5.99 16.45
CA HIS A 241 22.07 5.87 17.91
C HIS A 241 22.49 4.49 18.43
N ARG A 242 22.35 3.43 17.61
CA ARG A 242 22.76 2.07 17.97
C ARG A 242 24.23 1.82 17.63
N ILE A 243 24.69 2.36 16.51
CA ILE A 243 26.09 2.28 16.07
C ILE A 243 26.99 3.14 16.97
N MET A 244 26.51 4.36 17.27
CA MET A 244 27.26 5.38 18.00
C MET A 244 26.36 6.09 19.01
N SER A 245 26.06 5.39 20.11
CA SER A 245 25.28 5.95 21.22
C SER A 245 26.07 7.06 21.94
N PRO A 246 25.48 8.26 22.12
CA PRO A 246 25.94 9.27 23.06
C PRO A 246 26.35 8.76 24.44
N ASP A 247 25.66 7.76 25.00
CA ASP A 247 25.93 7.27 26.35
C ASP A 247 27.23 6.47 26.42
N VAL A 248 27.67 5.91 25.29
CA VAL A 248 28.90 5.10 25.18
C VAL A 248 30.08 5.96 24.75
N TYR A 249 29.90 6.80 23.73
CA TYR A 249 31.03 7.53 23.10
C TYR A 249 31.06 9.01 23.45
N GLY A 250 30.01 9.57 24.05
CA GLY A 250 29.84 11.01 24.19
C GLY A 250 30.82 11.69 25.13
N ALA A 251 31.32 10.98 26.14
CA ALA A 251 32.28 11.50 27.11
C ALA A 251 33.70 11.55 26.54
N ASP A 252 34.13 10.45 25.91
CA ASP A 252 35.51 10.29 25.42
C ASP A 252 35.71 10.85 24.01
N HIS A 253 34.64 10.89 23.20
CA HIS A 253 34.65 11.34 21.81
C HIS A 253 33.56 12.39 21.51
N PRO A 254 33.49 13.51 22.24
CA PRO A 254 32.49 14.55 21.98
C PRO A 254 32.57 15.10 20.54
N GLU A 255 33.75 15.10 19.91
CA GLU A 255 34.00 15.52 18.53
C GLU A 255 33.38 14.60 17.46
N TRP A 256 32.97 13.39 17.84
CA TRP A 256 32.22 12.48 16.95
C TRP A 256 30.76 12.92 16.79
N PHE A 257 30.24 13.72 17.71
CA PHE A 257 28.86 14.17 17.69
C PHE A 257 28.69 15.53 17.02
N ALA A 258 27.45 15.80 16.61
CA ALA A 258 27.08 17.03 15.93
C ALA A 258 27.45 18.26 16.75
N GLU A 259 28.12 19.21 16.10
CA GLU A 259 28.30 20.56 16.63
C GLU A 259 27.07 21.40 16.29
N ILE A 260 26.51 22.09 17.27
CA ILE A 260 25.36 22.97 17.11
C ILE A 260 25.67 24.24 17.88
N ASN A 261 25.62 25.39 17.19
CA ASN A 261 25.96 26.69 17.78
C ASN A 261 27.34 26.67 18.49
N GLY A 262 28.33 26.06 17.85
CA GLY A 262 29.70 25.94 18.36
C GLY A 262 29.89 24.97 19.53
N LYS A 263 28.89 24.16 19.88
CA LYS A 263 28.97 23.16 20.97
C LYS A 263 28.63 21.76 20.48
N ARG A 264 29.44 20.77 20.87
CA ARG A 264 29.18 19.35 20.59
C ARG A 264 27.96 18.85 21.37
N TYR A 265 27.14 18.03 20.73
CA TYR A 265 25.84 17.60 21.25
C TYR A 265 25.71 16.07 21.38
N PRO A 266 26.48 15.43 22.27
CA PRO A 266 26.37 14.01 22.55
C PRO A 266 25.21 13.73 23.51
N LYS A 267 23.96 13.95 23.09
CA LYS A 267 22.78 13.70 23.94
C LYS A 267 21.58 13.21 23.15
N HIS A 268 20.87 12.25 23.74
CA HIS A 268 19.54 11.85 23.31
C HIS A 268 18.50 12.91 23.70
N TYR A 269 17.50 13.08 22.83
CA TYR A 269 16.24 13.73 23.21
C TYR A 269 15.12 12.70 23.38
N SER A 270 15.24 11.56 22.69
CA SER A 270 14.47 10.34 22.93
C SER A 270 15.27 9.13 22.42
N GLU A 271 14.79 7.90 22.66
CA GLU A 271 15.50 6.65 22.30
C GLU A 271 16.10 6.68 20.87
N LYS A 272 15.30 7.05 19.86
CA LYS A 272 15.72 7.10 18.45
C LYS A 272 16.06 8.51 17.95
N ARG A 273 16.03 9.53 18.82
CA ARG A 273 16.19 10.96 18.44
C ARG A 273 17.32 11.62 19.23
N GLY A 274 18.02 12.54 18.58
CA GLY A 274 19.20 13.19 19.15
C GLY A 274 20.47 12.39 18.92
N GLY A 275 21.60 12.90 19.42
CA GLY A 275 22.91 12.31 19.17
C GLY A 275 23.25 12.19 17.68
N GLN A 276 22.88 13.20 16.87
CA GLN A 276 23.35 13.23 15.48
C GLN A 276 24.88 13.29 15.45
N VAL A 277 25.47 12.80 14.36
CA VAL A 277 26.93 12.58 14.27
C VAL A 277 27.61 13.66 13.43
N CYS A 278 28.91 13.83 13.62
CA CYS A 278 29.75 14.69 12.78
C CYS A 278 30.17 13.91 11.53
N THR A 279 29.39 13.99 10.47
CA THR A 279 29.57 13.21 9.23
C THR A 279 30.83 13.56 8.42
N SER A 280 31.52 14.65 8.75
CA SER A 280 32.82 15.01 8.18
C SER A 280 34.02 14.47 8.95
N ASN A 281 33.81 13.87 10.13
CA ASN A 281 34.90 13.32 10.94
C ASN A 281 35.30 11.93 10.40
N PRO A 282 36.55 11.74 9.95
CA PRO A 282 36.99 10.46 9.37
C PRO A 282 36.88 9.29 10.34
N GLN A 283 37.06 9.50 11.65
CA GLN A 283 36.92 8.42 12.64
C GLN A 283 35.47 7.93 12.75
N VAL A 284 34.49 8.81 12.55
CA VAL A 284 33.06 8.43 12.51
C VAL A 284 32.78 7.58 11.27
N VAL A 285 33.38 7.90 10.12
CA VAL A 285 33.28 7.06 8.90
C VAL A 285 33.83 5.65 9.17
N GLU A 286 35.05 5.56 9.74
CA GLU A 286 35.67 4.26 10.03
C GLU A 286 34.84 3.46 11.05
N HIS A 287 34.31 4.10 12.09
CA HIS A 287 33.49 3.44 13.10
C HIS A 287 32.20 2.84 12.50
N PHE A 288 31.54 3.58 11.61
CA PHE A 288 30.34 3.11 10.92
C PHE A 288 30.64 1.98 9.93
N ALA A 289 31.74 2.08 9.17
CA ALA A 289 32.17 1.02 8.28
C ALA A 289 32.49 -0.26 9.05
N LYS A 290 33.22 -0.14 10.16
CA LYS A 290 33.52 -1.27 11.05
C LYS A 290 32.25 -1.92 11.59
N ALA A 291 31.26 -1.13 12.04
CA ALA A 291 30.01 -1.66 12.56
C ALA A 291 29.24 -2.48 11.51
N ALA A 292 29.23 -2.02 10.25
CA ALA A 292 28.61 -2.76 9.14
C ALA A 292 29.39 -4.04 8.80
N ILE A 293 30.72 -3.97 8.71
CA ILE A 293 31.59 -5.14 8.45
C ILE A 293 31.43 -6.19 9.55
N ASP A 294 31.53 -5.79 10.83
CA ASP A 294 31.37 -6.67 11.98
C ASP A 294 29.97 -7.34 12.00
N TYR A 295 28.94 -6.62 11.54
CA TYR A 295 27.60 -7.18 11.40
C TYR A 295 27.59 -8.28 10.33
N PHE A 296 28.07 -7.99 9.12
CA PHE A 296 28.09 -8.98 8.04
C PHE A 296 28.99 -10.18 8.33
N ASP A 297 30.12 -10.00 9.02
CA ASP A 297 30.99 -11.10 9.47
C ASP A 297 30.25 -12.05 10.43
N LYS A 298 29.40 -11.51 11.32
CA LYS A 298 28.61 -12.29 12.28
C LYS A 298 27.34 -12.87 11.67
N THR A 299 26.82 -12.26 10.61
CA THR A 299 25.59 -12.67 9.93
C THR A 299 25.81 -12.71 8.41
N PRO A 300 26.60 -13.67 7.89
CA PRO A 300 27.00 -13.70 6.48
C PRO A 300 25.81 -13.87 5.52
N HIS A 301 24.71 -14.46 5.98
CA HIS A 301 23.47 -14.60 5.22
C HIS A 301 22.69 -13.28 5.07
N SER A 302 22.91 -12.30 5.95
CA SER A 302 22.22 -11.02 5.85
C SER A 302 22.73 -10.23 4.66
N GLN A 303 21.81 -9.61 3.92
CA GLN A 303 22.14 -8.88 2.69
C GLN A 303 22.25 -7.37 2.90
N MET A 304 21.66 -6.85 3.99
CA MET A 304 21.58 -5.42 4.24
C MET A 304 21.88 -5.05 5.69
N PHE A 305 22.47 -3.87 5.90
CA PHE A 305 22.64 -3.22 7.20
C PHE A 305 22.24 -1.75 7.08
N SER A 306 21.46 -1.22 8.03
CA SER A 306 21.05 0.18 7.98
C SER A 306 22.15 1.11 8.52
N ILE A 307 22.46 2.17 7.79
CA ILE A 307 23.23 3.32 8.27
C ILE A 307 22.39 4.61 8.23
N ALA A 308 21.06 4.47 8.28
CA ALA A 308 20.15 5.61 8.25
C ALA A 308 20.31 6.48 9.51
N ALA A 309 20.27 7.80 9.29
CA ALA A 309 20.43 8.80 10.34
C ALA A 309 19.39 8.67 11.45
N ASN A 310 19.66 9.23 12.63
CA ASN A 310 18.65 9.27 13.71
C ASN A 310 17.45 10.12 13.30
N ASP A 311 16.27 9.78 13.82
CA ASP A 311 15.04 10.54 13.55
C ASP A 311 15.16 11.96 14.10
N GLY A 312 14.60 12.91 13.36
CA GLY A 312 14.61 14.32 13.69
C GLY A 312 15.73 15.12 13.03
N ARG A 313 16.06 16.25 13.66
CA ARG A 313 16.93 17.30 13.11
C ARG A 313 18.23 17.41 13.90
N LYS A 314 18.85 18.60 13.83
CA LYS A 314 20.07 18.98 14.57
C LYS A 314 21.32 18.25 14.08
N PHE A 315 21.46 18.18 12.76
CA PHE A 315 22.68 17.74 12.09
C PHE A 315 23.83 18.70 12.37
N CYS A 316 25.06 18.18 12.30
CA CYS A 316 26.28 18.91 12.60
C CYS A 316 26.45 20.17 11.73
N THR A 317 26.76 21.29 12.36
CA THR A 317 27.02 22.60 11.73
C THR A 317 28.47 23.05 11.87
N CYS A 318 29.42 22.13 12.16
CA CYS A 318 30.84 22.48 12.12
C CYS A 318 31.26 22.89 10.70
N ARG A 319 32.36 23.63 10.58
CA ARG A 319 32.83 24.20 9.31
C ARG A 319 32.99 23.14 8.22
N GLU A 320 33.53 21.99 8.57
CA GLU A 320 33.82 20.87 7.68
C GLU A 320 32.54 20.21 7.17
N CYS A 321 31.52 20.02 8.03
CA CYS A 321 30.21 19.56 7.61
C CYS A 321 29.50 20.57 6.71
N LEU A 322 29.59 21.87 7.02
CA LEU A 322 28.94 22.90 6.21
C LEU A 322 29.57 23.02 4.81
N ALA A 323 30.88 22.76 4.68
CA ALA A 323 31.57 22.78 3.40
C ALA A 323 31.10 21.68 2.41
N LEU A 324 30.49 20.61 2.93
CA LEU A 324 29.96 19.49 2.15
C LEU A 324 28.54 19.74 1.63
N ASP A 325 27.79 20.67 2.22
CA ASP A 325 26.43 21.00 1.75
C ASP A 325 26.48 21.64 0.34
N SER A 326 25.37 21.59 -0.40
CA SER A 326 25.28 22.22 -1.73
C SER A 326 25.26 23.75 -1.67
N GLY A 327 24.96 24.32 -0.49
CA GLY A 327 24.68 25.74 -0.29
C GLY A 327 23.22 26.12 -0.55
N ASP A 328 22.39 25.20 -1.06
CA ASP A 328 20.97 25.47 -1.29
C ASP A 328 20.18 25.60 0.01
N VAL A 329 19.15 26.43 -0.07
CA VAL A 329 18.22 26.70 1.01
C VAL A 329 16.80 26.48 0.48
N ARG A 330 16.00 25.78 1.29
CA ARG A 330 14.57 25.56 1.09
C ARG A 330 13.78 26.87 1.22
N PRO A 331 12.51 26.94 0.74
CA PRO A 331 11.68 28.12 0.93
C PRO A 331 11.47 28.51 2.39
N ASP A 332 11.49 27.53 3.30
CA ASP A 332 11.41 27.74 4.77
C ASP A 332 12.74 28.21 5.40
N GLY A 333 13.76 28.55 4.60
CA GLY A 333 15.05 29.05 5.07
C GLY A 333 16.01 27.97 5.58
N ARG A 334 15.62 26.69 5.53
CA ARG A 334 16.47 25.57 6.01
C ARG A 334 17.44 25.09 4.93
N ARG A 335 18.65 24.73 5.35
CA ARG A 335 19.68 24.19 4.45
C ARG A 335 19.32 22.80 3.96
N ILE A 336 19.66 22.52 2.71
CA ILE A 336 19.64 21.17 2.14
C ILE A 336 20.96 20.49 2.46
N THR A 337 20.90 19.30 3.05
CA THR A 337 22.07 18.59 3.59
C THR A 337 22.37 17.28 2.87
N THR A 338 21.68 17.01 1.75
CA THR A 338 21.77 15.74 1.02
C THR A 338 23.19 15.40 0.61
N ASP A 339 23.91 16.33 -0.04
CA ASP A 339 25.27 16.08 -0.52
C ASP A 339 26.20 15.61 0.59
N ARG A 340 26.10 16.20 1.78
CA ARG A 340 26.86 15.76 2.96
C ARG A 340 26.48 14.36 3.42
N ILE A 341 25.18 14.06 3.53
CA ILE A 341 24.72 12.75 4.00
C ILE A 341 25.16 11.66 3.02
N ILE A 342 25.01 11.89 1.72
CA ILE A 342 25.44 10.94 0.69
C ILE A 342 26.97 10.84 0.63
N ALA A 343 27.72 11.94 0.79
CA ALA A 343 29.19 11.88 0.87
C ALA A 343 29.68 11.02 2.05
N PHE A 344 29.01 11.09 3.19
CA PHE A 344 29.29 10.22 4.34
C PHE A 344 28.94 8.76 4.05
N SER A 345 27.72 8.50 3.56
CA SER A 345 27.27 7.15 3.23
C SER A 345 28.14 6.49 2.15
N ASN A 346 28.60 7.24 1.16
CA ASN A 346 29.54 6.75 0.13
C ASN A 346 30.86 6.31 0.74
N GLN A 347 31.47 7.11 1.62
CA GLN A 347 32.74 6.73 2.24
C GLN A 347 32.62 5.46 3.09
N VAL A 348 31.50 5.30 3.81
CA VAL A 348 31.19 4.05 4.54
C VAL A 348 31.03 2.89 3.55
N ALA A 349 30.26 3.08 2.48
CA ALA A 349 30.04 2.07 1.46
C ALA A 349 31.33 1.62 0.75
N GLU A 350 32.24 2.54 0.45
CA GLU A 350 33.55 2.23 -0.16
C GLU A 350 34.37 1.27 0.70
N ARG A 351 34.35 1.44 2.03
CA ARG A 351 35.06 0.58 2.97
C ARG A 351 34.40 -0.78 3.11
N VAL A 352 33.06 -0.80 3.21
CA VAL A 352 32.30 -2.05 3.29
C VAL A 352 32.46 -2.86 2.00
N ALA A 353 32.43 -2.22 0.83
CA ALA A 353 32.56 -2.88 -0.47
C ALA A 353 33.91 -3.56 -0.69
N GLN A 354 34.98 -3.14 0.00
CA GLN A 354 36.28 -3.81 -0.07
C GLN A 354 36.27 -5.21 0.55
N VAL A 355 35.38 -5.46 1.52
CA VAL A 355 35.30 -6.73 2.26
C VAL A 355 34.03 -7.51 1.89
N HIS A 356 32.92 -6.80 1.68
CA HIS A 356 31.57 -7.33 1.50
C HIS A 356 30.89 -6.69 0.26
N PRO A 357 31.39 -6.94 -0.97
CA PRO A 357 30.90 -6.28 -2.19
C PRO A 357 29.47 -6.67 -2.60
N ASP A 358 28.95 -7.80 -2.10
CA ASP A 358 27.61 -8.31 -2.39
C ASP A 358 26.51 -7.67 -1.52
N LYS A 359 26.89 -6.96 -0.45
CA LYS A 359 25.95 -6.41 0.55
C LYS A 359 25.36 -5.06 0.14
N ARG A 360 24.40 -4.57 0.92
CA ARG A 360 23.74 -3.27 0.78
C ARG A 360 23.72 -2.50 2.09
N LEU A 361 23.69 -1.17 1.98
CA LEU A 361 23.58 -0.26 3.12
C LEU A 361 22.31 0.58 3.02
N GLY A 362 21.39 0.40 3.97
CA GLY A 362 20.14 1.15 3.99
C GLY A 362 20.34 2.60 4.42
N VAL A 363 19.79 3.52 3.63
CA VAL A 363 19.83 4.97 3.88
C VAL A 363 18.43 5.53 3.67
N ILE A 364 17.86 6.12 4.71
CA ILE A 364 16.68 6.96 4.56
C ILE A 364 17.12 8.29 3.92
N ILE A 365 16.33 8.86 3.00
CA ILE A 365 16.51 10.20 2.43
C ILE A 365 15.33 11.10 2.83
N TYR A 366 15.49 11.86 3.90
CA TYR A 366 14.37 12.40 4.69
C TYR A 366 14.64 13.82 5.22
N LEU A 367 13.58 14.58 5.48
CA LEU A 367 13.61 15.95 6.02
C LEU A 367 14.52 16.91 5.23
N ASP A 368 15.72 17.19 5.75
CA ASP A 368 16.66 18.17 5.20
C ASP A 368 17.56 17.58 4.11
N TYR A 369 17.59 16.24 3.98
CA TYR A 369 18.37 15.49 3.00
C TYR A 369 17.46 14.63 2.09
N LYS A 370 16.22 15.06 1.88
CA LYS A 370 15.25 14.42 0.96
C LYS A 370 15.35 14.90 -0.48
N TYR A 371 16.01 16.03 -0.72
CA TYR A 371 16.18 16.57 -2.08
C TYR A 371 17.34 15.87 -2.77
N PRO A 372 17.31 15.66 -4.09
CA PRO A 372 18.40 15.00 -4.83
C PRO A 372 19.76 15.70 -4.62
N PRO A 373 20.87 14.94 -4.55
CA PRO A 373 22.20 15.51 -4.42
C PRO A 373 22.61 16.24 -5.71
N LYS A 374 23.48 17.25 -5.60
CA LYS A 374 23.95 18.05 -6.75
C LYS A 374 25.42 17.86 -7.08
N ARG A 375 26.23 17.53 -6.08
CA ARG A 375 27.70 17.45 -6.13
C ARG A 375 28.20 16.02 -6.04
N VAL A 376 27.41 15.12 -5.44
CA VAL A 376 27.80 13.72 -5.23
C VAL A 376 26.84 12.75 -5.89
N LYS A 377 27.38 11.66 -6.42
CA LYS A 377 26.61 10.53 -6.93
C LYS A 377 26.52 9.44 -5.84
N PRO A 378 25.32 8.94 -5.47
CA PRO A 378 25.20 7.84 -4.52
C PRO A 378 25.95 6.59 -4.98
N HIS A 379 26.62 5.92 -4.03
CA HIS A 379 27.32 4.66 -4.28
C HIS A 379 26.30 3.52 -4.55
N PRO A 380 26.53 2.59 -5.50
CA PRO A 380 25.57 1.53 -5.86
C PRO A 380 25.19 0.56 -4.73
N MET A 381 26.00 0.48 -3.68
CA MET A 381 25.70 -0.30 -2.46
C MET A 381 24.57 0.32 -1.63
N LEU A 382 24.27 1.61 -1.80
CA LEU A 382 23.25 2.29 -0.99
C LEU A 382 21.85 1.89 -1.44
N PHE A 383 21.05 1.44 -0.47
CA PHE A 383 19.62 1.20 -0.63
C PHE A 383 18.86 2.43 -0.11
N LEU A 384 18.47 3.31 -1.03
CA LEU A 384 17.90 4.62 -0.73
C LEU A 384 16.38 4.54 -0.54
N VAL A 385 15.86 5.02 0.58
CA VAL A 385 14.42 5.00 0.91
C VAL A 385 13.92 6.41 1.17
N HIS A 386 12.96 6.89 0.37
CA HIS A 386 12.35 8.22 0.44
C HIS A 386 11.03 8.20 1.22
N PRO A 387 10.98 8.77 2.45
CA PRO A 387 9.76 8.83 3.23
C PRO A 387 8.86 10.00 2.82
N THR A 388 7.59 9.71 2.56
CA THR A 388 6.54 10.68 2.18
C THR A 388 5.22 10.38 2.90
N ASN A 389 4.27 11.32 2.84
CA ASN A 389 2.96 11.21 3.48
C ASN A 389 1.83 11.58 2.53
N SER A 390 1.50 10.70 1.59
CA SER A 390 0.41 10.93 0.61
C SER A 390 -0.93 11.25 1.26
N GLY A 391 -1.27 10.57 2.37
CA GLY A 391 -2.52 10.78 3.09
C GLY A 391 -2.67 12.16 3.74
N PHE A 392 -1.57 12.90 3.93
CA PHE A 392 -1.61 14.24 4.50
C PHE A 392 -2.02 15.31 3.50
N SER A 393 -1.87 15.10 2.21
CA SER A 393 -2.26 16.08 1.19
C SER A 393 -3.39 15.59 0.30
N GLN A 394 -3.81 14.32 0.45
CA GLN A 394 -4.74 13.67 -0.48
C GLN A 394 -4.26 13.78 -1.93
N GLY A 395 -2.93 13.82 -2.12
CA GLY A 395 -2.29 13.86 -3.43
C GLY A 395 -2.16 15.19 -4.13
N VAL A 396 -2.76 16.23 -3.57
CA VAL A 396 -2.95 17.53 -4.23
C VAL A 396 -1.65 18.25 -4.61
N TYR A 397 -0.51 17.90 -3.98
CA TYR A 397 0.79 18.54 -4.18
C TYR A 397 1.87 17.59 -4.69
N TYR A 398 1.48 16.46 -5.30
CA TYR A 398 2.42 15.47 -5.80
C TYR A 398 3.29 16.04 -6.93
N GLU A 399 2.66 16.63 -7.94
CA GLU A 399 3.32 17.37 -9.02
C GLU A 399 3.42 18.86 -8.67
N GLY A 400 4.40 19.54 -9.27
CA GLY A 400 4.62 20.97 -9.07
C GLY A 400 6.02 21.42 -9.45
N ASP A 401 6.52 22.43 -8.75
CA ASP A 401 7.86 22.96 -8.98
C ASP A 401 8.97 22.02 -8.45
N ARG A 402 10.20 22.53 -8.38
CA ARG A 402 11.37 21.76 -7.91
C ARG A 402 11.25 21.23 -6.47
N TRP A 403 10.27 21.70 -5.68
CA TRP A 403 10.03 21.27 -4.31
C TRP A 403 8.95 20.18 -4.20
N SER A 404 8.24 19.92 -5.29
CA SER A 404 7.23 18.86 -5.38
C SER A 404 7.84 17.47 -5.20
N GLU A 405 7.00 16.52 -4.79
CA GLU A 405 7.41 15.13 -4.61
C GLU A 405 7.90 14.51 -5.91
N ALA A 406 7.17 14.70 -7.00
CA ALA A 406 7.53 14.18 -8.31
C ALA A 406 8.87 14.75 -8.81
N ALA A 407 9.16 16.04 -8.57
CA ALA A 407 10.47 16.61 -8.91
C ALA A 407 11.61 16.01 -8.09
N MET A 408 11.39 15.72 -6.81
CA MET A 408 12.35 15.00 -5.98
C MET A 408 12.59 13.58 -6.51
N GLU A 409 11.53 12.86 -6.86
CA GLU A 409 11.63 11.50 -7.39
C GLU A 409 12.40 11.46 -8.72
N ARG A 410 12.08 12.34 -9.68
CA ARG A 410 12.83 12.47 -10.94
C ARG A 410 14.31 12.76 -10.73
N GLY A 411 14.65 13.63 -9.78
CA GLY A 411 16.05 13.94 -9.50
C GLY A 411 16.78 12.81 -8.78
N TRP A 412 16.12 12.05 -7.90
CA TRP A 412 16.71 10.86 -7.30
C TRP A 412 16.93 9.74 -8.31
N HIS A 413 15.97 9.53 -9.22
CA HIS A 413 16.17 8.66 -10.38
C HIS A 413 17.40 9.07 -11.19
N SER A 414 17.52 10.35 -11.50
CA SER A 414 18.67 10.88 -12.25
C SER A 414 20.00 10.67 -11.50
N ALA A 415 19.99 10.75 -10.17
CA ALA A 415 21.19 10.61 -9.35
C ALA A 415 21.60 9.15 -9.10
N ALA A 416 20.62 8.26 -8.86
CA ALA A 416 20.85 6.91 -8.33
C ALA A 416 20.34 5.77 -9.24
N GLY A 417 19.54 6.06 -10.26
CA GLY A 417 18.83 5.07 -11.08
C GLY A 417 17.61 4.53 -10.36
N THR A 418 17.76 3.88 -9.21
CA THR A 418 16.63 3.26 -8.49
C THR A 418 16.62 3.69 -7.03
N PHE A 419 15.42 3.91 -6.48
CA PHE A 419 15.21 4.12 -5.05
C PHE A 419 13.83 3.62 -4.63
N TYR A 420 13.58 3.60 -3.32
CA TYR A 420 12.39 2.99 -2.74
C TYR A 420 11.59 4.01 -1.94
N LYS A 421 10.33 3.70 -1.66
CA LYS A 421 9.44 4.54 -0.85
C LYS A 421 9.29 4.03 0.56
N TYR A 422 9.07 4.98 1.45
CA TYR A 422 8.30 4.76 2.66
C TYR A 422 7.13 5.72 2.56
N ASP A 423 5.90 5.26 2.28
CA ASP A 423 4.79 6.17 2.06
C ASP A 423 3.64 5.95 3.03
N ILE A 424 3.08 7.04 3.53
CA ILE A 424 1.93 7.02 4.41
C ILE A 424 0.68 7.43 3.63
N TRP A 425 -0.04 6.43 3.12
CA TRP A 425 -1.32 6.60 2.44
C TRP A 425 -2.45 6.89 3.43
N HIS A 426 -2.36 6.35 4.65
CA HIS A 426 -3.33 6.58 5.70
C HIS A 426 -2.66 6.73 7.06
N TYR A 427 -2.83 7.90 7.68
CA TYR A 427 -2.36 8.17 9.03
C TYR A 427 -3.55 8.32 9.96
N ASP A 428 -3.94 7.23 10.62
CA ASP A 428 -5.28 7.04 11.21
C ASP A 428 -5.79 8.17 12.12
N GLN A 429 -4.90 8.88 12.82
CA GLN A 429 -5.28 9.95 13.74
C GLN A 429 -5.72 11.23 13.02
N THR A 430 -5.18 11.54 11.84
CA THR A 430 -5.51 12.76 11.09
C THR A 430 -6.94 12.74 10.54
N PRO A 431 -7.43 11.67 9.88
CA PRO A 431 -8.83 11.56 9.50
C PRO A 431 -9.75 11.21 10.69
N LEU A 432 -9.24 11.19 11.93
CA LEU A 432 -10.01 10.81 13.12
C LEU A 432 -10.61 9.38 12.99
N TYR A 433 -9.85 8.45 12.40
CA TYR A 433 -10.32 7.11 12.04
C TYR A 433 -11.58 7.08 11.14
N MET A 434 -12.00 8.21 10.55
CA MET A 434 -13.13 8.23 9.62
C MET A 434 -12.75 7.63 8.26
N ILE A 435 -13.76 7.33 7.45
CA ILE A 435 -13.54 6.90 6.05
C ILE A 435 -12.78 8.01 5.31
N ALA A 436 -11.68 7.66 4.63
CA ALA A 436 -10.77 8.59 3.96
C ALA A 436 -10.07 7.89 2.76
N PRO A 437 -10.79 7.63 1.66
CA PRO A 437 -10.24 6.99 0.47
C PRO A 437 -9.24 7.88 -0.27
N VAL A 438 -8.26 7.25 -0.92
CA VAL A 438 -7.21 7.89 -1.73
C VAL A 438 -7.01 7.19 -3.09
N THR A 439 -8.07 6.55 -3.61
CA THR A 439 -7.98 5.62 -4.74
C THR A 439 -7.47 6.27 -6.03
N LYS A 440 -8.04 7.40 -6.46
CA LYS A 440 -7.68 8.05 -7.73
C LYS A 440 -6.25 8.55 -7.71
N HIS A 441 -5.91 9.29 -6.66
CA HIS A 441 -4.55 9.79 -6.50
C HIS A 441 -3.53 8.65 -6.42
N LEU A 442 -3.87 7.55 -5.73
CA LEU A 442 -2.99 6.40 -5.62
C LEU A 442 -2.67 5.81 -7.00
N ILE A 443 -3.67 5.65 -7.87
CA ILE A 443 -3.48 5.15 -9.23
C ILE A 443 -2.56 6.09 -10.02
N GLU A 444 -2.87 7.40 -10.02
CA GLU A 444 -2.09 8.41 -10.74
C GLU A 444 -0.62 8.45 -10.28
N LYS A 445 -0.42 8.41 -8.96
CA LYS A 445 0.91 8.48 -8.36
C LYS A 445 1.73 7.23 -8.58
N CYS A 446 1.16 6.02 -8.45
CA CYS A 446 1.91 4.78 -8.72
C CYS A 446 2.42 4.76 -10.17
N ARG A 447 1.55 5.11 -11.14
CA ARG A 447 1.92 5.22 -12.56
C ARG A 447 3.02 6.25 -12.84
N ALA A 448 3.04 7.36 -12.11
CA ALA A 448 4.09 8.35 -12.21
C ALA A 448 5.41 7.87 -11.59
N GLN A 449 5.33 7.21 -10.43
CA GLN A 449 6.48 6.71 -9.67
C GLN A 449 7.29 5.67 -10.44
N GLN A 450 6.65 4.80 -11.21
CA GLN A 450 7.30 3.87 -12.13
C GLN A 450 8.26 4.59 -13.09
N LYS A 451 7.77 5.64 -13.75
CA LYS A 451 8.55 6.49 -14.66
C LYS A 451 9.65 7.27 -13.96
N HIS A 452 9.55 7.42 -12.64
CA HIS A 452 10.51 8.12 -11.79
C HIS A 452 11.45 7.14 -11.06
N GLY A 453 11.58 5.88 -11.49
CA GLY A 453 12.56 4.93 -10.93
C GLY A 453 12.30 4.50 -9.49
N VAL A 454 11.06 4.58 -9.04
CA VAL A 454 10.63 4.02 -7.75
C VAL A 454 10.40 2.52 -7.92
N ASP A 455 11.08 1.72 -7.10
CA ASP A 455 11.03 0.25 -7.15
C ASP A 455 10.26 -0.33 -5.93
N GLY A 456 9.09 0.25 -5.67
CA GLY A 456 8.21 -0.10 -4.56
C GLY A 456 8.57 0.55 -3.22
N GLY A 457 8.05 0.00 -2.12
CA GLY A 457 8.25 0.55 -0.79
C GLY A 457 7.58 -0.13 0.40
N TYR A 458 7.72 0.56 1.54
CA TYR A 458 7.06 0.30 2.81
C TYR A 458 5.87 1.25 3.00
N HIS A 459 4.66 0.73 2.95
CA HIS A 459 3.44 1.53 2.85
C HIS A 459 2.57 1.42 4.11
N TYR A 460 2.22 2.56 4.72
CA TYR A 460 1.20 2.61 5.77
C TYR A 460 -0.16 2.64 5.10
N VAL A 461 -0.94 1.61 5.39
CA VAL A 461 -2.37 1.54 5.05
C VAL A 461 -3.20 1.76 6.32
N ALA A 462 -4.53 1.61 6.24
CA ALA A 462 -5.44 1.90 7.33
C ALA A 462 -5.70 0.70 8.26
N ARG A 463 -6.26 1.00 9.44
CA ARG A 463 -6.63 0.01 10.48
C ARG A 463 -7.91 -0.76 10.20
N SER A 464 -8.67 -0.40 9.17
CA SER A 464 -9.81 -1.14 8.64
C SER A 464 -9.89 -0.89 7.13
N TYR A 465 -10.38 -1.86 6.36
CA TYR A 465 -10.45 -1.75 4.90
C TYR A 465 -11.59 -0.83 4.44
N GLU A 466 -12.62 -0.70 5.27
CA GLU A 466 -13.76 0.19 5.09
C GLU A 466 -13.34 1.67 5.04
N LEU A 467 -12.18 2.04 5.61
CA LEU A 467 -11.67 3.40 5.54
C LEU A 467 -11.09 3.76 4.18
N LEU A 468 -10.59 2.77 3.45
CA LEU A 468 -9.73 2.92 2.27
C LEU A 468 -10.44 2.69 0.94
N GLY A 469 -11.63 2.07 0.95
CA GLY A 469 -12.25 1.59 -0.27
C GLY A 469 -11.40 0.49 -0.92
N ALA A 470 -11.07 0.66 -2.20
CA ALA A 470 -10.27 -0.30 -2.98
C ALA A 470 -8.75 -0.03 -2.92
N SER A 471 -8.30 1.07 -2.29
CA SER A 471 -6.94 1.58 -2.46
C SER A 471 -5.83 0.62 -2.02
N HIS A 472 -5.99 -0.18 -0.95
CA HIS A 472 -4.94 -1.16 -0.56
C HIS A 472 -4.79 -2.29 -1.57
N TYR A 473 -5.92 -2.78 -2.12
CA TYR A 473 -5.90 -3.83 -3.12
C TYR A 473 -5.25 -3.32 -4.40
N LEU A 474 -5.66 -2.13 -4.87
CA LEU A 474 -5.09 -1.53 -6.07
C LEU A 474 -3.61 -1.19 -5.92
N LEU A 475 -3.18 -0.71 -4.74
CA LEU A 475 -1.76 -0.51 -4.45
C LEU A 475 -0.95 -1.80 -4.59
N ALA A 476 -1.46 -2.92 -4.05
CA ALA A 476 -0.75 -4.19 -4.15
C ALA A 476 -0.65 -4.66 -5.60
N ARG A 477 -1.68 -4.46 -6.42
CA ARG A 477 -1.69 -4.81 -7.84
C ARG A 477 -0.77 -3.92 -8.68
N LEU A 478 -0.81 -2.61 -8.46
CA LEU A 478 0.04 -1.64 -9.17
C LEU A 478 1.52 -1.74 -8.80
N LEU A 479 1.85 -2.31 -7.64
CA LEU A 479 3.22 -2.64 -7.27
C LEU A 479 3.68 -3.97 -7.90
N TRP A 480 2.76 -4.82 -8.34
CA TRP A 480 3.08 -6.08 -9.00
C TRP A 480 3.21 -5.89 -10.52
N ASP A 481 2.27 -5.18 -11.12
CA ASP A 481 2.15 -5.02 -12.57
C ASP A 481 1.88 -3.53 -12.88
N ASP A 482 2.83 -2.92 -13.59
CA ASP A 482 2.83 -1.51 -13.92
C ASP A 482 1.76 -1.14 -14.95
N ASP A 483 1.39 -2.11 -15.80
CA ASP A 483 0.37 -1.99 -16.84
C ASP A 483 -1.03 -2.43 -16.34
N PHE A 484 -1.16 -2.71 -15.03
CA PHE A 484 -2.42 -3.18 -14.44
C PHE A 484 -3.58 -2.20 -14.67
N ASP A 485 -4.69 -2.71 -15.22
CA ASP A 485 -5.94 -1.96 -15.39
C ASP A 485 -6.67 -1.76 -14.05
N ALA A 486 -6.17 -0.78 -13.29
CA ALA A 486 -6.66 -0.43 -11.97
C ALA A 486 -8.12 0.02 -11.98
N GLU A 487 -8.57 0.72 -13.03
CA GLU A 487 -9.93 1.22 -13.15
C GLU A 487 -10.95 0.08 -13.33
N THR A 488 -10.63 -0.92 -14.15
CA THR A 488 -11.45 -2.14 -14.27
C THR A 488 -11.41 -2.97 -13.00
N ALA A 489 -10.23 -3.09 -12.38
CA ALA A 489 -10.07 -3.82 -11.12
C ALA A 489 -10.84 -3.17 -9.97
N GLU A 490 -10.90 -1.84 -9.90
CA GLU A 490 -11.69 -1.10 -8.92
C GLU A 490 -13.18 -1.44 -9.05
N ARG A 491 -13.72 -1.42 -10.28
CA ARG A 491 -15.12 -1.80 -10.54
C ARG A 491 -15.39 -3.24 -10.11
N ARG A 492 -14.51 -4.18 -10.49
CA ARG A 492 -14.59 -5.59 -10.08
C ARG A 492 -14.55 -5.74 -8.56
N TYR A 493 -13.71 -4.96 -7.87
CA TYR A 493 -13.59 -5.01 -6.41
C TYR A 493 -14.92 -4.69 -5.73
N TYR A 494 -15.58 -3.59 -6.14
CA TYR A 494 -16.87 -3.22 -5.56
C TYR A 494 -18.01 -4.16 -5.99
N SER A 495 -18.05 -4.60 -7.25
CA SER A 495 -19.07 -5.55 -7.70
C SER A 495 -18.97 -6.90 -7.00
N ALA A 496 -17.75 -7.40 -6.77
CA ALA A 496 -17.52 -8.68 -6.10
C ALA A 496 -17.88 -8.64 -4.59
N LEU A 497 -17.67 -7.51 -3.94
CA LEU A 497 -17.99 -7.35 -2.51
C LEU A 497 -19.47 -7.08 -2.26
N TYR A 498 -20.11 -6.30 -3.12
CA TYR A 498 -21.43 -5.72 -2.84
C TYR A 498 -22.51 -6.09 -3.87
N GLY A 499 -22.20 -6.93 -4.86
CA GLY A 499 -23.14 -7.41 -5.85
C GLY A 499 -23.85 -6.27 -6.59
N ALA A 500 -25.18 -6.30 -6.59
CA ALA A 500 -26.03 -5.27 -7.20
C ALA A 500 -25.76 -3.84 -6.68
N ALA A 501 -25.24 -3.70 -5.45
CA ALA A 501 -24.90 -2.40 -4.87
C ALA A 501 -23.51 -1.87 -5.27
N GLY A 502 -22.69 -2.65 -5.99
CA GLY A 502 -21.28 -2.35 -6.28
C GLY A 502 -21.04 -0.94 -6.81
N ASP A 503 -21.70 -0.55 -7.90
CA ASP A 503 -21.55 0.78 -8.50
C ASP A 503 -21.99 1.91 -7.54
N SER A 504 -23.05 1.67 -6.77
CA SER A 504 -23.55 2.66 -5.81
C SER A 504 -22.58 2.86 -4.64
N VAL A 505 -21.94 1.79 -4.17
CA VAL A 505 -20.88 1.83 -3.16
C VAL A 505 -19.64 2.53 -3.70
N LYS A 506 -19.20 2.23 -4.93
CA LYS A 506 -18.09 2.94 -5.57
C LYS A 506 -18.36 4.45 -5.62
N ASN A 507 -19.55 4.85 -6.10
CA ASN A 507 -19.97 6.24 -6.17
C ASN A 507 -19.97 6.95 -4.79
N TYR A 508 -20.24 6.21 -3.71
CA TYR A 508 -20.12 6.73 -2.34
C TYR A 508 -18.68 7.06 -1.97
N TYR A 509 -17.71 6.16 -2.25
CA TYR A 509 -16.29 6.46 -2.03
C TYR A 509 -15.78 7.58 -2.94
N ASP A 510 -16.21 7.63 -4.20
CA ASP A 510 -15.90 8.71 -5.14
C ASP A 510 -16.36 10.08 -4.63
N LEU A 511 -17.55 10.15 -4.00
CA LEU A 511 -18.02 11.38 -3.36
C LEU A 511 -17.08 11.79 -2.23
N LEU A 512 -16.70 10.87 -1.34
CA LEU A 512 -15.84 11.22 -0.20
C LEU A 512 -14.45 11.68 -0.66
N GLU A 513 -13.82 10.94 -1.58
CA GLU A 513 -12.49 11.28 -2.10
C GLU A 513 -12.50 12.63 -2.82
N SER A 514 -13.47 12.87 -3.72
CA SER A 514 -13.55 14.14 -4.44
C SER A 514 -13.74 15.34 -3.52
N ARG A 515 -14.47 15.17 -2.41
CA ARG A 515 -14.62 16.22 -1.39
C ARG A 515 -13.35 16.46 -0.60
N LEU A 516 -12.60 15.40 -0.27
CA LEU A 516 -11.30 15.52 0.36
C LEU A 516 -10.34 16.27 -0.55
N VAL A 517 -10.09 15.78 -1.76
CA VAL A 517 -9.20 16.41 -2.75
C VAL A 517 -9.55 17.88 -2.95
N LYS A 518 -10.84 18.20 -3.12
CA LYS A 518 -11.29 19.60 -3.25
C LYS A 518 -10.88 20.46 -2.05
N VAL A 519 -11.14 20.02 -0.83
CA VAL A 519 -10.81 20.81 0.38
C VAL A 519 -9.30 20.88 0.61
N PHE A 520 -8.55 19.85 0.29
CA PHE A 520 -7.08 19.88 0.36
C PHE A 520 -6.47 20.85 -0.65
N HIS A 521 -7.08 21.00 -1.83
CA HIS A 521 -6.63 21.95 -2.86
C HIS A 521 -7.09 23.38 -2.62
N GLU A 522 -8.40 23.59 -2.43
CA GLU A 522 -9.00 24.93 -2.36
C GLU A 522 -9.06 25.49 -0.93
N GLY A 523 -8.80 24.66 0.07
CA GLY A 523 -8.98 24.98 1.48
C GLY A 523 -10.42 24.77 1.98
N PRO A 524 -10.68 25.07 3.26
CA PRO A 524 -11.95 24.74 3.93
C PRO A 524 -13.17 25.57 3.49
N GLY A 525 -13.00 26.55 2.58
CA GLY A 525 -14.09 27.42 2.13
C GLY A 525 -14.85 28.08 3.31
N ASP A 526 -16.17 28.05 3.26
CA ASP A 526 -17.04 28.54 4.34
C ASP A 526 -17.06 27.64 5.59
N ALA A 527 -16.61 26.38 5.50
CA ALA A 527 -16.60 25.48 6.65
C ALA A 527 -15.67 25.97 7.77
N LYS A 528 -14.68 26.83 7.44
CA LYS A 528 -13.83 27.50 8.45
C LYS A 528 -14.60 28.43 9.39
N LYS A 529 -15.84 28.79 9.08
CA LYS A 529 -16.73 29.57 9.96
C LYS A 529 -17.31 28.71 11.08
N GLU A 530 -17.31 27.37 10.94
CA GLU A 530 -17.75 26.49 12.02
C GLU A 530 -16.71 26.48 13.15
N PRO A 531 -17.11 26.73 14.41
CA PRO A 531 -16.18 26.89 15.52
C PRO A 531 -15.21 25.72 15.71
N MET A 532 -15.69 24.48 15.57
CA MET A 532 -14.84 23.31 15.73
C MET A 532 -13.76 23.24 14.65
N ILE A 533 -14.15 23.46 13.40
CA ILE A 533 -13.25 23.43 12.24
C ILE A 533 -12.21 24.53 12.40
N ALA A 534 -12.62 25.77 12.68
CA ALA A 534 -11.72 26.89 12.97
C ALA A 534 -10.71 26.55 14.07
N SER A 535 -11.15 25.88 15.14
CA SER A 535 -10.27 25.48 16.24
C SER A 535 -9.16 24.53 15.81
N PHE A 536 -9.42 23.65 14.82
CA PHE A 536 -8.40 22.75 14.31
C PHE A 536 -7.37 23.50 13.47
N PHE A 537 -7.79 24.44 12.62
CA PHE A 537 -6.85 25.30 11.88
C PHE A 537 -6.02 26.21 12.78
N ALA A 538 -6.56 26.63 13.93
CA ALA A 538 -5.78 27.37 14.92
C ALA A 538 -4.74 26.50 15.66
N ARG A 539 -5.00 25.19 15.82
CA ARG A 539 -4.16 24.25 16.58
C ARG A 539 -3.15 23.50 15.73
N TYR A 540 -3.50 23.18 14.48
CA TYR A 540 -2.72 22.31 13.58
C TYR A 540 -2.45 23.05 12.27
N PRO A 541 -1.24 23.61 12.09
CA PRO A 541 -0.87 24.21 10.82
C PRO A 541 -0.62 23.14 9.75
N GLY A 542 -0.95 23.46 8.49
CA GLY A 542 -0.66 22.63 7.32
C GLY A 542 -1.64 21.50 7.06
N ALA A 543 -1.26 20.58 6.18
CA ALA A 543 -2.14 19.56 5.62
C ALA A 543 -2.40 18.37 6.59
N ASN A 544 -1.58 18.20 7.62
CA ASN A 544 -1.81 17.23 8.70
C ASN A 544 -2.82 17.77 9.74
N ASN A 545 -4.02 18.15 9.29
CA ASN A 545 -5.00 18.84 10.10
C ASN A 545 -6.37 18.12 10.03
N PRO A 546 -6.89 17.59 11.16
CA PRO A 546 -8.21 16.94 11.19
C PRO A 546 -9.38 17.82 10.74
N GLY A 547 -9.24 19.14 10.87
CA GLY A 547 -10.20 20.13 10.38
C GLY A 547 -10.43 20.07 8.86
N MET A 548 -9.45 19.59 8.08
CA MET A 548 -9.61 19.37 6.64
C MET A 548 -10.70 18.33 6.34
N TYR A 549 -10.72 17.23 7.10
CA TYR A 549 -11.69 16.16 6.96
C TYR A 549 -13.09 16.61 7.41
N LEU A 550 -13.18 17.34 8.52
CA LEU A 550 -14.44 17.93 8.97
C LEU A 550 -14.98 18.93 7.93
N ALA A 551 -14.12 19.77 7.34
CA ALA A 551 -14.50 20.72 6.30
C ALA A 551 -14.94 20.03 4.99
N ALA A 552 -14.31 18.91 4.63
CA ALA A 552 -14.70 18.11 3.47
C ALA A 552 -16.09 17.50 3.63
N TYR A 553 -16.40 16.98 4.82
CA TYR A 553 -17.60 16.17 5.05
C TYR A 553 -18.79 16.94 5.60
N TRP A 554 -18.59 17.95 6.45
CA TRP A 554 -19.70 18.70 7.04
C TRP A 554 -20.72 19.20 6.01
N PRO A 555 -20.32 19.80 4.88
CA PRO A 555 -21.28 20.31 3.89
C PRO A 555 -22.09 19.22 3.16
N ILE A 556 -21.67 17.95 3.23
CA ILE A 556 -22.28 16.84 2.48
C ILE A 556 -22.93 15.78 3.37
N LEU A 557 -23.09 16.01 4.68
CA LEU A 557 -23.63 14.99 5.59
C LEU A 557 -25.01 14.48 5.18
N SER A 558 -25.90 15.37 4.70
CA SER A 558 -27.22 14.95 4.21
C SER A 558 -27.11 14.09 2.94
N GLN A 559 -26.26 14.49 1.99
CA GLN A 559 -26.04 13.77 0.75
C GLN A 559 -25.46 12.38 1.02
N MET A 560 -24.44 12.27 1.86
CA MET A 560 -23.81 10.99 2.18
C MET A 560 -24.80 10.03 2.85
N ASN A 561 -25.66 10.52 3.75
CA ASN A 561 -26.65 9.69 4.43
C ASN A 561 -27.71 9.20 3.46
N GLN A 562 -28.23 10.08 2.59
CA GLN A 562 -29.20 9.70 1.55
C GLN A 562 -28.63 8.71 0.53
N MET A 563 -27.33 8.78 0.23
CA MET A 563 -26.68 7.78 -0.61
C MET A 563 -26.61 6.43 0.09
N MET A 564 -26.19 6.40 1.37
CA MET A 564 -26.12 5.14 2.13
C MET A 564 -27.49 4.50 2.33
N ASP A 565 -28.52 5.30 2.63
CA ASP A 565 -29.91 4.83 2.72
C ASP A 565 -30.36 4.20 1.40
N ARG A 566 -30.12 4.86 0.26
CA ARG A 566 -30.46 4.32 -1.06
C ARG A 566 -29.70 3.04 -1.37
N ILE A 567 -28.38 3.01 -1.12
CA ILE A 567 -27.56 1.80 -1.26
C ILE A 567 -28.21 0.63 -0.54
N TYR A 568 -28.65 0.84 0.71
CA TYR A 568 -29.31 -0.21 1.48
C TYR A 568 -30.70 -0.56 0.95
N PHE A 569 -31.62 0.41 0.83
CA PHE A 569 -33.02 0.13 0.52
C PHE A 569 -33.25 -0.35 -0.91
N ASP A 570 -32.48 0.16 -1.87
CA ASP A 570 -32.65 -0.18 -3.29
C ASP A 570 -32.10 -1.58 -3.61
N HIS A 571 -31.03 -2.00 -2.92
CA HIS A 571 -30.29 -3.23 -3.27
C HIS A 571 -30.45 -4.39 -2.29
N ARG A 572 -30.77 -4.17 -1.00
CA ARG A 572 -30.72 -5.22 0.04
C ARG A 572 -31.51 -6.49 -0.25
N LYS A 573 -32.56 -6.41 -1.06
CA LYS A 573 -33.40 -7.57 -1.42
C LYS A 573 -32.75 -8.50 -2.44
N GLN A 574 -31.77 -7.99 -3.19
CA GLN A 574 -31.04 -8.72 -4.25
C GLN A 574 -29.67 -9.21 -3.78
N MET A 575 -29.25 -8.80 -2.59
CA MET A 575 -27.94 -9.13 -2.03
C MET A 575 -28.00 -10.43 -1.24
N SER A 576 -26.96 -11.23 -1.39
CA SER A 576 -26.68 -12.40 -0.55
C SER A 576 -26.40 -11.99 0.90
N LYS A 577 -26.40 -12.98 1.80
CA LYS A 577 -26.08 -12.79 3.22
C LYS A 577 -24.71 -12.15 3.43
N ASP A 578 -23.70 -12.58 2.68
CA ASP A 578 -22.33 -12.08 2.85
C ASP A 578 -22.17 -10.67 2.27
N GLU A 579 -22.81 -10.37 1.14
CA GLU A 579 -22.86 -9.00 0.59
C GLU A 579 -23.55 -8.05 1.58
N LEU A 580 -24.65 -8.46 2.20
CA LEU A 580 -25.33 -7.70 3.25
C LEU A 580 -24.45 -7.50 4.49
N ALA A 581 -23.68 -8.53 4.90
CA ALA A 581 -22.76 -8.42 6.02
C ALA A 581 -21.62 -7.41 5.72
N ARG A 582 -21.07 -7.43 4.50
CA ARG A 582 -20.08 -6.44 4.05
C ARG A 582 -20.67 -5.03 3.99
N LEU A 583 -21.89 -4.89 3.48
CA LEU A 583 -22.59 -3.60 3.45
C LEU A 583 -22.88 -3.09 4.86
N GLN A 584 -23.24 -3.97 5.81
CA GLN A 584 -23.45 -3.58 7.20
C GLN A 584 -22.18 -3.03 7.83
N ARG A 585 -21.00 -3.62 7.57
CA ARG A 585 -19.72 -3.06 8.03
C ARG A 585 -19.48 -1.67 7.47
N LEU A 586 -19.73 -1.46 6.17
CA LEU A 586 -19.67 -0.13 5.56
C LEU A 586 -20.64 0.86 6.23
N ILE A 587 -21.88 0.45 6.50
CA ILE A 587 -22.89 1.25 7.19
C ILE A 587 -22.43 1.63 8.62
N ASP A 588 -21.76 0.73 9.34
CA ASP A 588 -21.24 1.02 10.67
C ASP A 588 -20.13 2.08 10.63
N HIS A 589 -19.17 1.93 9.72
CA HIS A 589 -18.11 2.93 9.51
C HIS A 589 -18.63 4.26 8.96
N HIS A 590 -19.68 4.21 8.11
CA HIS A 590 -20.42 5.38 7.65
C HIS A 590 -21.05 6.12 8.82
N ASN A 591 -21.78 5.41 9.69
CA ASN A 591 -22.44 5.99 10.85
C ASN A 591 -21.42 6.60 11.82
N TYR A 592 -20.29 5.92 12.06
CA TYR A 592 -19.19 6.50 12.83
C TYR A 592 -18.71 7.83 12.23
N THR A 593 -18.45 7.86 10.92
CA THR A 593 -17.99 9.06 10.20
C THR A 593 -19.02 10.19 10.27
N LEU A 594 -20.26 9.93 9.83
CA LEU A 594 -21.38 10.87 9.81
C LEU A 594 -21.62 11.50 11.19
N HIS A 595 -21.67 10.67 12.24
CA HIS A 595 -22.00 11.13 13.57
C HIS A 595 -20.80 11.73 14.31
N THR A 596 -19.57 11.35 13.99
CA THR A 596 -18.37 12.07 14.45
C THR A 596 -18.36 13.49 13.91
N VAL A 597 -18.56 13.69 12.60
CA VAL A 597 -18.58 15.05 12.02
C VAL A 597 -19.70 15.89 12.63
N ASN A 598 -20.94 15.36 12.70
CA ASN A 598 -22.08 16.06 13.32
C ASN A 598 -21.80 16.45 14.78
N ALA A 599 -21.37 15.49 15.61
CA ALA A 599 -21.15 15.72 17.03
C ALA A 599 -20.01 16.73 17.26
N MET A 600 -18.93 16.65 16.48
CA MET A 600 -17.81 17.59 16.56
C MET A 600 -18.22 19.03 16.22
N VAL A 601 -18.96 19.24 15.13
CA VAL A 601 -19.46 20.58 14.74
C VAL A 601 -20.36 21.17 15.82
N MET A 602 -21.32 20.37 16.32
CA MET A 602 -22.24 20.81 17.36
C MET A 602 -21.54 21.06 18.71
N ALA A 603 -20.56 20.24 19.08
CA ALA A 603 -19.72 20.47 20.27
C ALA A 603 -18.98 21.81 20.17
N GLY A 604 -18.43 22.14 19.00
CA GLY A 604 -17.80 23.43 18.75
C GLY A 604 -18.75 24.61 18.97
N ARG A 605 -19.95 24.55 18.41
CA ARG A 605 -21.00 25.57 18.62
C ARG A 605 -21.39 25.69 20.09
N GLY A 606 -21.42 24.57 20.81
CA GLY A 606 -21.67 24.54 22.26
C GLY A 606 -20.59 25.27 23.04
N LEU A 607 -19.31 25.02 22.72
CA LEU A 607 -18.17 25.66 23.37
C LEU A 607 -18.09 27.17 23.13
N THR A 608 -18.56 27.65 21.98
CA THR A 608 -18.58 29.09 21.64
C THR A 608 -19.87 29.79 22.02
N GLY A 609 -20.82 29.10 22.65
CA GLY A 609 -22.13 29.67 23.00
C GLY A 609 -23.02 29.98 21.79
N SER A 610 -22.66 29.53 20.59
CA SER A 610 -23.43 29.75 19.35
C SER A 610 -24.40 28.60 19.01
N ALA A 611 -24.50 27.60 19.89
CA ALA A 611 -25.43 26.47 19.71
C ALA A 611 -26.89 26.88 19.91
N THR A 612 -27.73 26.48 18.96
CA THR A 612 -29.19 26.58 19.06
C THR A 612 -29.77 25.47 19.96
N ARG A 613 -31.05 25.57 20.31
CA ARG A 613 -31.77 24.49 21.02
C ARG A 613 -31.81 23.20 20.19
N GLY A 614 -31.93 23.31 18.87
CA GLY A 614 -31.92 22.18 17.94
C GLY A 614 -30.58 21.46 17.90
N ASP A 615 -29.46 22.21 17.98
CA ASP A 615 -28.11 21.65 18.03
C ASP A 615 -27.93 20.76 19.26
N ARG A 616 -28.41 21.17 20.45
CA ARG A 616 -28.25 20.37 21.68
C ARG A 616 -28.92 19.00 21.59
N LYS A 617 -30.14 18.92 21.07
CA LYS A 617 -30.86 17.64 20.90
C LYS A 617 -30.18 16.76 19.83
N SER A 618 -29.75 17.38 18.74
CA SER A 618 -29.10 16.68 17.63
C SER A 618 -27.70 16.18 18.00
N PHE A 619 -27.01 16.91 18.88
CA PHE A 619 -25.71 16.53 19.43
C PHE A 619 -25.82 15.24 20.23
N GLU A 620 -26.73 15.17 21.20
CA GLU A 620 -26.94 13.96 22.00
C GLU A 620 -27.35 12.76 21.14
N THR A 621 -28.21 12.99 20.16
CA THR A 621 -28.61 11.96 19.19
C THR A 621 -27.40 11.47 18.38
N SER A 622 -26.57 12.37 17.87
CA SER A 622 -25.39 12.00 17.07
C SER A 622 -24.35 11.29 17.93
N ARG A 623 -24.09 11.78 19.15
CA ARG A 623 -23.20 11.12 20.09
C ARG A 623 -23.63 9.68 20.37
N SER A 624 -24.90 9.47 20.72
CA SER A 624 -25.43 8.12 20.96
C SER A 624 -25.33 7.20 19.73
N LYS A 625 -25.63 7.72 18.52
CA LYS A 625 -25.49 6.92 17.28
C LYS A 625 -24.04 6.62 16.92
N ARG A 626 -23.10 7.53 17.22
CA ARG A 626 -21.66 7.30 17.08
C ARG A 626 -21.21 6.19 18.01
N ASP A 627 -21.57 6.25 19.28
CA ASP A 627 -21.20 5.26 20.29
C ASP A 627 -21.71 3.87 19.90
N ALA A 628 -22.99 3.78 19.51
CA ALA A 628 -23.57 2.54 19.01
C ALA A 628 -22.88 2.00 17.74
N ALA A 629 -22.37 2.87 16.86
CA ALA A 629 -21.59 2.45 15.70
C ALA A 629 -20.23 1.87 16.12
N ILE A 630 -19.56 2.46 17.10
CA ILE A 630 -18.28 1.94 17.63
C ILE A 630 -18.50 0.57 18.27
N GLU A 631 -19.56 0.39 19.06
CA GLU A 631 -19.92 -0.90 19.66
C GLU A 631 -20.15 -1.99 18.59
N ARG A 632 -20.82 -1.65 17.48
CA ARG A 632 -20.99 -2.61 16.36
C ARG A 632 -19.67 -2.92 15.66
N ILE A 633 -18.81 -1.92 15.45
CA ILE A 633 -17.48 -2.11 14.86
C ILE A 633 -16.60 -2.99 15.75
N GLU A 634 -16.68 -2.83 17.08
CA GLU A 634 -15.90 -3.62 18.04
C GLU A 634 -16.10 -5.13 17.86
N ALA A 635 -17.31 -5.57 17.48
CA ALA A 635 -17.65 -6.97 17.27
C ALA A 635 -16.80 -7.66 16.18
N TYR A 636 -16.25 -6.91 15.22
CA TYR A 636 -15.42 -7.46 14.14
C TYR A 636 -14.05 -6.77 13.97
N ARG A 637 -13.84 -5.63 14.64
CA ARG A 637 -12.58 -4.87 14.67
C ARG A 637 -12.29 -4.32 16.08
N PRO A 638 -12.07 -5.17 17.09
CA PRO A 638 -11.88 -4.72 18.48
C PRO A 638 -10.64 -3.83 18.64
N PHE A 639 -9.56 -4.12 17.92
CA PHE A 639 -8.35 -3.28 17.97
C PHE A 639 -8.58 -1.88 17.39
N TYR A 640 -9.39 -1.74 16.33
CA TYR A 640 -9.77 -0.44 15.79
C TYR A 640 -10.64 0.34 16.79
N ALA A 641 -11.68 -0.32 17.36
CA ALA A 641 -12.55 0.31 18.34
C ALA A 641 -11.76 0.79 19.58
N LYS A 642 -10.80 -0.01 20.04
CA LYS A 642 -9.86 0.39 21.09
C LYS A 642 -9.09 1.66 20.74
N LEU A 643 -8.54 1.75 19.52
CA LEU A 643 -7.81 2.94 19.07
C LEU A 643 -8.69 4.19 19.01
N VAL A 644 -9.95 4.04 18.60
CA VAL A 644 -10.95 5.12 18.65
C VAL A 644 -11.22 5.54 20.10
N ALA A 645 -11.41 4.59 21.01
CA ALA A 645 -11.61 4.88 22.43
C ALA A 645 -10.40 5.56 23.07
N GLU A 646 -9.18 5.14 22.72
CA GLU A 646 -7.93 5.79 23.15
C GLU A 646 -7.86 7.24 22.62
N MET A 647 -8.30 7.49 21.39
CA MET A 647 -8.38 8.85 20.82
C MET A 647 -9.43 9.72 21.51
N ASP A 648 -10.61 9.16 21.80
CA ASP A 648 -11.67 9.81 22.59
C ASP A 648 -11.17 10.13 24.00
N ALA A 649 -10.34 9.27 24.56
CA ALA A 649 -9.76 9.47 25.88
C ALA A 649 -8.69 10.56 25.89
N ALA A 650 -7.86 10.61 24.85
CA ALA A 650 -6.61 11.35 24.87
C ALA A 650 -6.67 12.74 24.23
N SER A 651 -7.44 13.01 23.16
CA SER A 651 -7.26 14.30 22.44
C SER A 651 -8.42 14.77 21.53
N HIS A 652 -8.55 14.23 20.31
CA HIS A 652 -9.17 14.96 19.21
C HIS A 652 -10.70 14.97 19.26
N THR A 653 -11.30 13.81 19.43
CA THR A 653 -12.75 13.59 19.50
C THR A 653 -13.29 13.62 20.93
N GLY A 654 -12.41 13.65 21.95
CA GLY A 654 -12.78 13.73 23.36
C GLY A 654 -13.65 14.93 23.73
N VAL A 655 -13.65 15.97 22.90
CA VAL A 655 -14.53 17.14 23.04
C VAL A 655 -16.02 16.80 22.97
N ILE A 656 -16.39 15.70 22.29
CA ILE A 656 -17.76 15.14 22.28
C ILE A 656 -18.19 14.71 23.71
N TYR A 657 -17.24 14.44 24.59
CA TYR A 657 -17.47 14.00 25.97
C TYR A 657 -17.05 15.07 27.00
N GLY A 658 -16.98 16.34 26.58
CA GLY A 658 -16.63 17.45 27.46
C GLY A 658 -15.16 17.48 27.88
N ARG A 659 -14.29 16.65 27.27
CA ARG A 659 -12.86 16.73 27.52
C ARG A 659 -12.30 17.95 26.81
N LYS A 660 -11.36 18.64 27.46
CA LYS A 660 -10.59 19.68 26.78
C LYS A 660 -9.79 19.00 25.66
N PRO A 661 -9.80 19.52 24.43
CA PRO A 661 -8.92 19.01 23.40
C PRO A 661 -7.48 19.15 23.91
N THR A 662 -6.79 18.04 24.11
CA THR A 662 -5.35 18.13 24.38
C THR A 662 -4.67 18.49 23.08
N ILE A 663 -3.88 19.55 23.13
CA ILE A 663 -2.89 19.85 22.10
C ILE A 663 -1.65 19.02 22.47
N GLU A 664 -1.76 17.69 22.41
CA GLU A 664 -0.54 16.94 22.12
C GLU A 664 -0.31 17.08 20.62
N VAL A 665 0.22 18.24 20.25
CA VAL A 665 1.06 18.32 19.06
C VAL A 665 2.27 17.46 19.42
N ARG A 666 2.14 16.14 19.23
CA ARG A 666 3.33 15.31 19.02
C ARG A 666 4.08 16.05 17.94
N ALA A 667 5.27 16.53 18.29
CA ALA A 667 6.08 17.35 17.40
C ALA A 667 5.88 16.79 16.00
N PRO A 668 5.30 17.56 15.06
CA PRO A 668 5.41 17.18 13.68
C PRO A 668 6.91 16.97 13.53
N SER A 669 7.39 15.80 13.12
CA SER A 669 8.63 15.86 12.37
C SER A 669 8.30 16.82 11.24
N ASP A 670 8.83 18.05 11.28
CA ASP A 670 8.25 19.24 10.64
C ASP A 670 7.94 19.02 9.15
N PHE A 671 6.78 18.42 8.86
CA PHE A 671 6.60 17.66 7.63
C PHE A 671 6.11 18.52 6.49
N ASN A 672 5.43 19.65 6.78
CA ASN A 672 4.75 20.47 5.78
C ASN A 672 4.84 21.98 6.06
N GLN A 673 6.02 22.46 6.47
CA GLN A 673 6.44 23.83 6.14
C GLN A 673 7.65 23.77 5.21
#